data_AF-A0A2K6LCY1-F1
#
_entry.id   AF-A0A2K6LCY1-F1
#
_cell.length_a   1.000
_cell.length_b   1.000
_cell.length_c   1.000
_cell.angle_alpha   90.00
_cell.angle_beta   90.00
_cell.angle_gamma   90.00
#
_symmetry.space_group_name_H-M   'P 1'
#
loop_
_entity.id
_entity.type
_entity.pdbx_description
1 polymer ?
#
loop_
_entity_poly.entity_id
_entity_poly.type
_entity_poly.pdbx_seq_one_letter_code
_entity_poly.pdbx_strand_id
1 'polypeptide(L)'
;MALSPWTPGLGAGEKLVQAAAVSTGRSLELCTFPSTLGSSVAVEALEQLFVVERSLQSDYFKCNEEAKIFLKDIAVAVKKLEEMRKATIDLLEIESMELNKLYYLLETLPSSIKRELKECVRDARRLNLFEINTIKMRITRTENEIELLKKKITDLKEYNEALGEKQEELARKHARFVLSLNQIMEKKATTTVYINETYTQINLKREDIALQKKCIQEAEELMEKERAEYLIRKQELTAQINEFNNIFIVSAAVRNNNIGTTTRINKDWENRSMTLQFLEAKLCFFADNKEKLDDTSNDEKNEFLNKIKQLVETLHAARVEYKDLREKMKTLARQYKIVLSEEEKAFLQKRKIYDENQKQLTFITQKEYFLSQKRVDIKNMEEGLITLQELQQYSNKTVYQQQIKILSANLERESQRCVITQWKIACLRKKHARWTAKITAEIQAITEKIQNAEARRIELLNETSFREKEINDFVAQIEKLKIELKEEEKAFINKEKMLIKELSKYEEIFVKETQINKEKQEELVECLPQLQVAEQEYKAKKRKLQELSNTITAQRQEEDLLNNHIFYQESKKTKDHFETLKNVENGFYINDQKADLLLLENKKLKEYILYLKNNIEKYRKGQEALMHTSNDLSRQLIAQEAQYKDLWAEFQTTVKILVDNGEETLHDMKNLTDKLCERDEKMQRVSTWLQGSLEGLRSLVKQESPMDLLSKQQVHFPVVKCTEKNTLTK
;
A
#
# COMPACT_ATOMS: atom_id res chain seq x y z
N MET A 1 -36.58 -2.36 24.60
CA MET A 1 -37.72 -1.50 24.99
C MET A 1 -38.76 -1.61 23.90
N ALA A 2 -40.00 -1.97 24.24
CA ALA A 2 -41.02 -2.31 23.24
C ALA A 2 -41.70 -1.05 22.67
N LEU A 3 -41.90 -1.01 21.35
CA LEU A 3 -42.82 -0.09 20.69
C LEU A 3 -43.89 -0.92 19.99
N SER A 4 -45.13 -0.71 20.40
CA SER A 4 -46.32 -1.39 19.88
C SER A 4 -46.67 -0.90 18.47
N PRO A 5 -47.17 -1.79 17.58
CA PRO A 5 -47.57 -1.39 16.24
C PRO A 5 -48.95 -0.72 16.27
N TRP A 6 -49.05 0.49 15.72
CA TRP A 6 -50.35 1.13 15.44
C TRP A 6 -51.04 0.47 14.24
N THR A 7 -52.19 -0.15 14.48
CA THR A 7 -53.15 -0.56 13.45
C THR A 7 -54.17 0.56 13.19
N PRO A 8 -54.61 0.77 11.93
CA PRO A 8 -55.57 1.83 11.61
C PRO A 8 -57.00 1.39 11.94
N GLY A 9 -57.48 1.77 13.13
CA GLY A 9 -58.88 1.63 13.54
C GLY A 9 -59.79 2.67 12.86
N LEU A 10 -60.97 2.22 12.41
CA LEU A 10 -61.98 2.99 11.69
C LEU A 10 -62.26 4.39 12.28
N GLY A 11 -62.21 5.41 11.42
CA GLY A 11 -62.76 6.73 11.71
C GLY A 11 -64.28 6.76 11.58
N ALA A 12 -65.00 6.25 12.59
CA ALA A 12 -66.41 6.56 12.81
C ALA A 12 -66.51 7.67 13.87
N GLY A 13 -66.18 8.90 13.45
CA GLY A 13 -66.24 10.08 14.30
C GLY A 13 -67.19 11.11 13.69
N GLU A 14 -68.46 11.06 14.08
CA GLU A 14 -69.40 12.17 13.91
C GLU A 14 -68.91 13.37 14.73
N LYS A 15 -67.95 14.12 14.20
CA LYS A 15 -67.72 15.49 14.64
C LYS A 15 -68.66 16.38 13.85
N LEU A 16 -69.62 16.96 14.57
CA LEU A 16 -70.44 18.07 14.10
C LEU A 16 -69.52 19.06 13.37
N VAL A 17 -69.65 19.15 12.06
CA VAL A 17 -69.31 20.38 11.36
C VAL A 17 -70.44 21.32 11.72
N GLN A 18 -70.27 22.01 12.84
CA GLN A 18 -71.05 23.19 13.16
C GLN A 18 -70.79 24.14 12.01
N ALA A 19 -71.74 24.20 11.08
CA ALA A 19 -71.65 25.09 9.95
C ALA A 19 -71.51 26.50 10.53
N ALA A 20 -70.38 27.13 10.24
CA ALA A 20 -70.29 28.57 10.27
C ALA A 20 -71.18 29.09 9.13
N ALA A 21 -72.49 29.01 9.35
CA ALA A 21 -73.46 29.76 8.59
C ALA A 21 -73.06 31.21 8.76
N VAL A 22 -72.44 31.78 7.72
CA VAL A 22 -72.18 33.20 7.65
C VAL A 22 -73.55 33.86 7.65
N SER A 23 -73.96 34.32 8.81
CA SER A 23 -75.24 34.97 9.05
C SER A 23 -75.24 36.39 8.48
N THR A 24 -75.06 36.51 7.17
CA THR A 24 -75.74 37.52 6.36
C THR A 24 -77.17 36.99 6.12
N GLY A 25 -78.10 37.08 7.07
CA GLY A 25 -78.35 38.26 7.89
C GLY A 25 -79.33 39.15 7.14
N ARG A 26 -80.63 38.86 7.31
CA ARG A 26 -81.84 39.71 7.21
C ARG A 26 -82.00 40.84 6.17
N SER A 27 -81.10 41.03 5.21
CA SER A 27 -81.08 42.20 4.31
C SER A 27 -81.77 42.00 2.96
N LEU A 28 -82.42 40.86 2.73
CA LEU A 28 -83.22 40.57 1.53
C LEU A 28 -84.72 40.91 1.68
N GLU A 29 -85.08 41.64 2.73
CA GLU A 29 -86.32 42.44 2.78
C GLU A 29 -86.04 43.89 2.36
N LEU A 30 -85.46 44.07 1.16
CA LEU A 30 -85.34 45.39 0.54
C LEU A 30 -86.00 45.39 -0.84
N CYS A 31 -86.94 46.32 -1.01
CA CYS A 31 -87.71 46.58 -2.22
C CYS A 31 -88.68 45.48 -2.67
N THR A 32 -89.69 45.21 -1.84
CA THR A 32 -91.06 45.16 -2.41
C THR A 32 -91.35 46.52 -3.06
N PHE A 33 -91.02 46.64 -4.34
CA PHE A 33 -91.35 47.83 -5.12
C PHE A 33 -92.86 48.08 -5.04
N PRO A 34 -93.32 49.30 -4.73
CA PRO A 34 -94.72 49.63 -4.92
C PRO A 34 -95.02 49.47 -6.42
N SER A 35 -95.99 48.61 -6.76
CA SER A 35 -96.41 48.32 -8.13
C SER A 35 -96.98 49.54 -8.88
N THR A 36 -97.07 50.69 -8.21
CA THR A 36 -97.56 51.99 -8.68
C THR A 36 -96.46 52.92 -9.20
N LEU A 37 -95.19 52.49 -9.27
CA LEU A 37 -94.09 53.20 -9.96
C LEU A 37 -93.54 52.37 -11.15
N GLY A 38 -94.44 51.63 -11.81
CA GLY A 38 -94.12 50.86 -13.01
C GLY A 38 -93.96 51.70 -14.27
N SER A 39 -93.31 51.12 -15.29
CA SER A 39 -93.17 51.71 -16.63
C SER A 39 -94.53 52.13 -17.23
N SER A 40 -95.61 51.42 -16.87
CA SER A 40 -96.99 51.77 -17.22
C SER A 40 -97.37 53.19 -16.85
N VAL A 41 -96.93 53.71 -15.69
CA VAL A 41 -97.28 55.06 -15.24
C VAL A 41 -96.54 56.14 -16.04
N ALA A 42 -95.29 55.87 -16.44
CA ALA A 42 -94.55 56.77 -17.34
C ALA A 42 -95.14 56.74 -18.77
N VAL A 43 -95.58 55.57 -19.24
CA VAL A 43 -96.27 55.42 -20.53
C VAL A 43 -97.64 56.10 -20.52
N GLU A 44 -98.48 55.88 -19.49
CA GLU A 44 -99.77 56.59 -19.33
C GLU A 44 -99.57 58.11 -19.23
N ALA A 45 -98.56 58.59 -18.49
CA ALA A 45 -98.26 60.01 -18.41
C ALA A 45 -97.86 60.60 -19.79
N LEU A 46 -97.07 59.87 -20.58
CA LEU A 46 -96.73 60.26 -21.95
C LEU A 46 -97.95 60.23 -22.88
N GLU A 47 -98.80 59.21 -22.80
CA GLU A 47 -100.04 59.12 -23.59
C GLU A 47 -101.00 60.27 -23.25
N GLN A 48 -101.18 60.59 -21.97
CA GLN A 48 -101.98 61.75 -21.55
C GLN A 48 -101.38 63.08 -22.05
N LEU A 49 -100.05 63.25 -21.99
CA LEU A 49 -99.37 64.42 -22.56
C LEU A 49 -99.58 64.52 -24.09
N PHE A 50 -99.55 63.41 -24.82
CA PHE A 50 -99.85 63.38 -26.26
C PHE A 50 -101.32 63.64 -26.59
N VAL A 51 -102.26 63.20 -25.76
CA VAL A 51 -103.70 63.52 -25.89
C VAL A 51 -103.93 65.01 -25.67
N VAL A 52 -103.27 65.61 -24.67
CA VAL A 52 -103.29 67.06 -24.43
C VAL A 52 -102.65 67.81 -25.60
N GLU A 53 -101.45 67.43 -26.08
CA GLU A 53 -100.80 68.03 -27.26
C GLU A 53 -101.71 67.99 -28.50
N ARG A 54 -102.34 66.84 -28.79
CA ARG A 54 -103.20 66.66 -29.97
C ARG A 54 -104.51 67.46 -29.86
N SER A 55 -105.09 67.60 -28.67
CA SER A 55 -106.28 68.46 -28.48
C SER A 55 -105.96 69.95 -28.64
N LEU A 56 -104.76 70.39 -28.22
CA LEU A 56 -104.23 71.75 -28.42
C LEU A 56 -103.80 72.05 -29.88
N GLN A 57 -103.81 71.06 -30.76
CA GLN A 57 -103.62 71.21 -32.21
C GLN A 57 -104.95 71.37 -32.98
N SER A 58 -106.10 71.17 -32.33
CA SER A 58 -107.40 71.39 -32.99
C SER A 58 -107.75 72.88 -33.05
N ASP A 59 -108.27 73.34 -34.19
CA ASP A 59 -108.54 74.77 -34.50
C ASP A 59 -109.57 75.45 -33.56
N TYR A 60 -110.14 74.71 -32.60
CA TYR A 60 -111.13 75.20 -31.64
C TYR A 60 -110.54 76.00 -30.46
N PHE A 61 -109.23 75.88 -30.17
CA PHE A 61 -108.59 76.55 -29.04
C PHE A 61 -107.35 77.37 -29.45
N LYS A 62 -107.42 78.71 -29.29
CA LYS A 62 -106.25 79.59 -29.42
C LYS A 62 -105.36 79.53 -28.18
N CYS A 63 -104.55 78.49 -28.06
CA CYS A 63 -103.56 78.37 -26.97
C CYS A 63 -102.23 79.07 -27.31
N ASN A 64 -101.59 79.63 -26.28
CA ASN A 64 -100.31 80.34 -26.40
C ASN A 64 -99.18 79.36 -26.76
N GLU A 65 -98.30 79.73 -27.70
CA GLU A 65 -97.37 78.78 -28.32
C GLU A 65 -96.28 78.28 -27.35
N GLU A 66 -95.91 79.10 -26.36
CA GLU A 66 -95.04 78.70 -25.25
C GLU A 66 -95.57 77.47 -24.49
N ALA A 67 -96.89 77.38 -24.28
CA ALA A 67 -97.48 76.27 -23.53
C ALA A 67 -97.36 74.93 -24.28
N LYS A 68 -97.37 74.95 -25.62
CA LYS A 68 -97.11 73.75 -26.44
C LYS A 68 -95.64 73.33 -26.36
N ILE A 69 -94.71 74.29 -26.38
CA ILE A 69 -93.27 74.03 -26.21
C ILE A 69 -93.01 73.40 -24.84
N PHE A 70 -93.55 73.98 -23.76
CA PHE A 70 -93.42 73.41 -22.41
C PHE A 70 -93.97 71.98 -22.29
N LEU A 71 -95.16 71.69 -22.84
CA LEU A 71 -95.70 70.32 -22.81
C LEU A 71 -94.83 69.32 -23.57
N LYS A 72 -94.26 69.74 -24.71
CA LYS A 72 -93.36 68.93 -25.51
C LYS A 72 -92.02 68.68 -24.80
N ASP A 73 -91.46 69.69 -24.16
CA ASP A 73 -90.24 69.57 -23.36
C ASP A 73 -90.45 68.68 -22.13
N ILE A 74 -91.62 68.76 -21.48
CA ILE A 74 -92.01 67.84 -20.40
C ILE A 74 -92.09 66.40 -20.93
N ALA A 75 -92.74 66.16 -22.07
CA ALA A 75 -92.81 64.81 -22.66
C ALA A 75 -91.42 64.26 -23.03
N VAL A 76 -90.53 65.09 -23.59
CA VAL A 76 -89.13 64.71 -23.88
C VAL A 76 -88.36 64.41 -22.58
N ALA A 77 -88.54 65.20 -21.53
CA ALA A 77 -87.90 64.98 -20.24
C ALA A 77 -88.39 63.68 -19.56
N VAL A 78 -89.69 63.41 -19.54
CA VAL A 78 -90.28 62.17 -19.01
C VAL A 78 -89.78 60.95 -19.78
N LYS A 79 -89.74 61.03 -21.12
CA LYS A 79 -89.21 59.95 -21.97
C LYS A 79 -87.73 59.67 -21.65
N LYS A 80 -86.90 60.72 -21.56
CA LYS A 80 -85.47 60.59 -21.21
C LYS A 80 -85.25 60.02 -19.80
N LEU A 81 -86.12 60.37 -18.85
CA LEU A 81 -86.07 59.84 -17.48
C LEU A 81 -86.38 58.33 -17.47
N GLU A 82 -87.38 57.88 -18.23
CA GLU A 82 -87.73 56.46 -18.34
C GLU A 82 -86.67 55.65 -19.10
N GLU A 83 -86.06 56.21 -20.15
CA GLU A 83 -84.89 55.61 -20.83
C GLU A 83 -83.70 55.44 -19.87
N MET A 84 -83.39 56.45 -19.06
CA MET A 84 -82.37 56.36 -18.01
C MET A 84 -82.73 55.31 -16.95
N ARG A 85 -83.98 55.29 -16.46
CA ARG A 85 -84.46 54.32 -15.47
C ARG A 85 -84.29 52.89 -15.98
N LYS A 86 -84.66 52.64 -17.23
CA LYS A 86 -84.51 51.32 -17.87
C LYS A 86 -83.05 50.90 -17.98
N ALA A 87 -82.18 51.77 -18.49
CA ALA A 87 -80.75 51.48 -18.58
C ALA A 87 -80.10 51.21 -17.21
N THR A 88 -80.54 51.90 -16.14
CA THR A 88 -80.09 51.61 -14.77
C THR A 88 -80.58 50.26 -14.26
N ILE A 89 -81.81 49.85 -14.58
CA ILE A 89 -82.33 48.52 -14.21
C ILE A 89 -81.56 47.42 -14.94
N ASP A 90 -81.33 47.57 -16.26
CA ASP A 90 -80.58 46.59 -17.06
C ASP A 90 -79.15 46.41 -16.50
N LEU A 91 -78.48 47.50 -16.07
CA LEU A 91 -77.17 47.44 -15.41
C LEU A 91 -77.21 46.75 -14.04
N LEU A 92 -78.21 47.05 -13.20
CA LEU A 92 -78.37 46.42 -11.89
C LEU A 92 -78.68 44.91 -12.01
N GLU A 93 -79.39 44.49 -13.06
CA GLU A 93 -79.64 43.07 -13.33
C GLU A 93 -78.35 42.35 -13.74
N ILE A 94 -77.51 42.97 -14.58
CA ILE A 94 -76.17 42.45 -14.93
C ILE A 94 -75.28 42.34 -13.68
N GLU A 95 -75.18 43.39 -12.86
CA GLU A 95 -74.39 43.35 -11.62
C GLU A 95 -74.90 42.27 -10.64
N SER A 96 -76.23 42.09 -10.54
CA SER A 96 -76.84 41.03 -9.74
C SER A 96 -76.50 39.63 -10.26
N MET A 97 -76.48 39.42 -11.58
CA MET A 97 -76.04 38.15 -12.19
C MET A 97 -74.56 37.87 -11.94
N GLU A 98 -73.70 38.88 -12.06
CA GLU A 98 -72.26 38.73 -11.76
C GLU A 98 -71.99 38.46 -10.28
N LEU A 99 -72.71 39.15 -9.38
CA LEU A 99 -72.64 38.93 -7.94
C LEU A 99 -73.08 37.50 -7.56
N ASN A 100 -74.17 37.01 -8.12
CA ASN A 100 -74.62 35.62 -7.92
C ASN A 100 -73.59 34.59 -8.42
N LYS A 101 -72.93 34.86 -9.56
CA LYS A 101 -71.84 34.03 -10.08
C LYS A 101 -70.61 34.03 -9.16
N LEU A 102 -70.28 35.18 -8.55
CA LEU A 102 -69.21 35.29 -7.56
C LEU A 102 -69.54 34.55 -6.27
N TYR A 103 -70.79 34.61 -5.78
CA TYR A 103 -71.23 33.82 -4.61
C TYR A 103 -71.13 32.31 -4.86
N TYR A 104 -71.60 31.84 -6.02
CA TYR A 104 -71.47 30.43 -6.40
C TYR A 104 -70.01 29.97 -6.47
N LEU A 105 -69.11 30.82 -7.00
CA LEU A 105 -67.67 30.57 -6.98
C LEU A 105 -67.10 30.53 -5.56
N LEU A 106 -67.49 31.47 -4.68
CA LEU A 106 -67.06 31.48 -3.27
C LEU A 106 -67.49 30.21 -2.51
N GLU A 107 -68.67 29.69 -2.79
CA GLU A 107 -69.21 28.48 -2.15
C GLU A 107 -68.55 27.20 -2.68
N THR A 108 -68.30 27.12 -4.00
CA THR A 108 -67.79 25.90 -4.64
C THR A 108 -66.26 25.78 -4.63
N LEU A 109 -65.51 26.88 -4.75
CA LEU A 109 -64.05 26.88 -4.83
C LEU A 109 -63.33 26.24 -3.61
N PRO A 110 -63.75 26.44 -2.35
CA PRO A 110 -63.11 25.79 -1.21
C PRO A 110 -63.26 24.26 -1.24
N SER A 111 -64.36 23.76 -1.81
CA SER A 111 -64.63 22.32 -1.89
C SER A 111 -63.91 21.64 -3.06
N SER A 112 -63.73 22.31 -4.21
CA SER A 112 -62.88 21.83 -5.30
C SER A 112 -61.41 21.79 -4.90
N ILE A 113 -60.87 22.86 -4.30
CA ILE A 113 -59.48 22.92 -3.80
C ILE A 113 -59.24 21.82 -2.75
N LYS A 114 -60.17 21.62 -1.82
CA LYS A 114 -60.07 20.56 -0.79
C LYS A 114 -60.11 19.15 -1.37
N ARG A 115 -60.77 18.94 -2.52
CA ARG A 115 -60.74 17.68 -3.26
C ARG A 115 -59.38 17.50 -3.93
N GLU A 116 -58.94 18.44 -4.75
CA GLU A 116 -57.65 18.38 -5.47
C GLU A 116 -56.46 18.19 -4.51
N LEU A 117 -56.42 18.94 -3.39
CA LEU A 117 -55.37 18.78 -2.38
C LEU A 117 -55.36 17.37 -1.76
N LYS A 118 -56.53 16.76 -1.53
CA LYS A 118 -56.61 15.37 -1.06
C LYS A 118 -56.09 14.38 -2.08
N GLU A 119 -56.32 14.61 -3.38
CA GLU A 119 -55.83 13.74 -4.46
C GLU A 119 -54.31 13.87 -4.59
N CYS A 120 -53.77 15.09 -4.64
CA CYS A 120 -52.33 15.34 -4.63
C CYS A 120 -51.63 14.69 -3.41
N VAL A 121 -52.20 14.81 -2.21
CA VAL A 121 -51.65 14.18 -1.00
C VAL A 121 -51.73 12.64 -1.05
N ARG A 122 -52.81 12.08 -1.61
CA ARG A 122 -52.96 10.62 -1.81
C ARG A 122 -51.91 10.10 -2.78
N ASP A 123 -51.68 10.81 -3.88
CA ASP A 123 -50.78 10.37 -4.94
C ASP A 123 -49.31 10.55 -4.54
N ALA A 124 -48.97 11.64 -3.82
CA ALA A 124 -47.66 11.80 -3.17
C ALA A 124 -47.37 10.68 -2.15
N ARG A 125 -48.35 10.29 -1.32
CA ARG A 125 -48.21 9.15 -0.40
C ARG A 125 -47.99 7.83 -1.14
N ARG A 126 -48.68 7.62 -2.27
CA ARG A 126 -48.53 6.44 -3.12
C ARG A 126 -47.14 6.37 -3.76
N LEU A 127 -46.63 7.50 -4.26
CA LEU A 127 -45.28 7.62 -4.81
C LEU A 127 -44.23 7.32 -3.73
N ASN A 128 -44.29 7.98 -2.58
CA ASN A 128 -43.37 7.76 -1.46
C ASN A 128 -43.36 6.29 -1.01
N LEU A 129 -44.52 5.63 -0.95
CA LEU A 129 -44.61 4.20 -0.61
C LEU A 129 -43.90 3.31 -1.65
N PHE A 130 -44.03 3.63 -2.95
CA PHE A 130 -43.35 2.92 -4.02
C PHE A 130 -41.83 3.13 -3.97
N GLU A 131 -41.37 4.36 -3.72
CA GLU A 131 -39.95 4.68 -3.54
C GLU A 131 -39.35 3.98 -2.31
N ILE A 132 -40.02 4.03 -1.16
CA ILE A 132 -39.61 3.33 0.06
C ILE A 132 -39.49 1.82 -0.19
N ASN A 133 -40.44 1.20 -0.90
CA ASN A 133 -40.38 -0.23 -1.23
C ASN A 133 -39.24 -0.53 -2.23
N THR A 134 -38.99 0.36 -3.18
CA THR A 134 -37.85 0.25 -4.12
C THR A 134 -36.51 0.33 -3.38
N ILE A 135 -36.39 1.25 -2.41
CA ILE A 135 -35.22 1.38 -1.54
C ILE A 135 -35.05 0.12 -0.70
N LYS A 136 -36.11 -0.39 -0.06
CA LYS A 136 -36.07 -1.65 0.70
C LYS A 136 -35.59 -2.84 -0.14
N MET A 137 -36.06 -2.98 -1.38
CA MET A 137 -35.57 -4.05 -2.27
C MET A 137 -34.10 -3.88 -2.67
N ARG A 138 -33.61 -2.64 -2.80
CA ARG A 138 -32.18 -2.38 -3.03
C ARG A 138 -31.35 -2.75 -1.79
N ILE A 139 -31.80 -2.37 -0.60
CA ILE A 139 -31.15 -2.70 0.68
C ILE A 139 -31.04 -4.21 0.85
N THR A 140 -32.13 -4.96 0.75
CA THR A 140 -32.12 -6.43 0.91
C THR A 140 -31.26 -7.12 -0.15
N ARG A 141 -31.24 -6.60 -1.39
CA ARG A 141 -30.29 -7.08 -2.40
C ARG A 141 -28.84 -6.85 -2.00
N THR A 142 -28.49 -5.65 -1.53
CA THR A 142 -27.12 -5.36 -1.09
C THR A 142 -26.72 -6.13 0.17
N GLU A 143 -27.65 -6.41 1.08
CA GLU A 143 -27.43 -7.26 2.26
C GLU A 143 -27.08 -8.70 1.83
N ASN A 144 -27.83 -9.28 0.90
CA ASN A 144 -27.54 -10.60 0.33
C ASN A 144 -26.19 -10.64 -0.41
N GLU A 145 -25.85 -9.58 -1.17
CA GLU A 145 -24.54 -9.46 -1.84
C GLU A 145 -23.39 -9.34 -0.82
N ILE A 146 -23.58 -8.61 0.28
CA ILE A 146 -22.63 -8.52 1.40
C ILE A 146 -22.45 -9.87 2.10
N GLU A 147 -23.51 -10.64 2.31
CA GLU A 147 -23.45 -11.96 2.94
C GLU A 147 -22.70 -12.98 2.05
N LEU A 148 -22.99 -12.99 0.75
CA LEU A 148 -22.23 -13.77 -0.25
C LEU A 148 -20.74 -13.41 -0.26
N LEU A 149 -20.41 -12.11 -0.18
CA LEU A 149 -19.02 -11.65 -0.12
C LEU A 149 -18.34 -12.02 1.20
N LYS A 150 -19.04 -11.94 2.34
CA LYS A 150 -18.54 -12.42 3.64
C LYS A 150 -18.20 -13.90 3.60
N LYS A 151 -19.08 -14.75 3.06
CA LYS A 151 -18.83 -16.18 2.88
C LYS A 151 -17.62 -16.42 1.98
N LYS A 152 -17.53 -15.72 0.85
CA LYS A 152 -16.36 -15.83 -0.04
C LYS A 152 -15.05 -15.42 0.64
N ILE A 153 -15.10 -14.45 1.57
CA ILE A 153 -13.93 -14.06 2.38
C ILE A 153 -13.55 -15.14 3.39
N THR A 154 -14.50 -15.84 4.03
CA THR A 154 -14.18 -16.97 4.92
C THR A 154 -13.57 -18.12 4.13
N ASP A 155 -14.19 -18.53 3.01
CA ASP A 155 -13.67 -19.60 2.14
C ASP A 155 -12.23 -19.29 1.68
N LEU A 156 -11.94 -18.05 1.27
CA LEU A 156 -10.60 -17.62 0.86
C LEU A 156 -9.58 -17.58 1.99
N LYS A 157 -10.00 -17.34 3.25
CA LYS A 157 -9.10 -17.43 4.41
C LYS A 157 -8.70 -18.88 4.67
N GLU A 158 -9.68 -19.79 4.69
CA GLU A 158 -9.44 -21.23 4.87
C GLU A 158 -8.51 -21.79 3.77
N TYR A 159 -8.73 -21.41 2.51
CA TYR A 159 -7.83 -21.79 1.41
C TYR A 159 -6.41 -21.23 1.57
N ASN A 160 -6.25 -19.98 2.00
CA ASN A 160 -4.94 -19.37 2.22
C ASN A 160 -4.19 -20.03 3.39
N GLU A 161 -4.90 -20.38 4.47
CA GLU A 161 -4.34 -21.08 5.63
C GLU A 161 -3.83 -22.47 5.24
N ALA A 162 -4.65 -23.27 4.55
CA ALA A 162 -4.26 -24.57 4.02
C ALA A 162 -3.14 -24.52 2.96
N LEU A 163 -3.02 -23.41 2.22
CA LEU A 163 -1.88 -23.16 1.32
C LEU A 163 -0.61 -22.79 2.09
N GLY A 164 -0.73 -22.01 3.16
CA GLY A 164 0.37 -21.67 4.08
C GLY A 164 0.99 -22.91 4.72
N GLU A 165 0.16 -23.82 5.26
CA GLU A 165 0.62 -25.10 5.82
C GLU A 165 1.40 -25.93 4.79
N LYS A 166 0.89 -26.03 3.55
CA LYS A 166 1.56 -26.75 2.45
C LYS A 166 2.88 -26.10 2.05
N GLN A 167 2.94 -24.76 2.02
CA GLN A 167 4.16 -24.03 1.74
C GLN A 167 5.21 -24.26 2.82
N GLU A 168 4.82 -24.26 4.10
CA GLU A 168 5.72 -24.54 5.21
C GLU A 168 6.17 -26.00 5.24
N GLU A 169 5.29 -26.96 4.92
CA GLU A 169 5.68 -28.37 4.78
C GLU A 169 6.69 -28.57 3.64
N LEU A 170 6.50 -27.88 2.51
CA LEU A 170 7.43 -27.88 1.38
C LEU A 170 8.78 -27.23 1.76
N ALA A 171 8.77 -26.12 2.50
CA ALA A 171 9.98 -25.50 3.03
C ALA A 171 10.74 -26.44 3.98
N ARG A 172 10.02 -27.12 4.89
CA ARG A 172 10.58 -28.16 5.79
C ARG A 172 11.16 -29.35 5.02
N LYS A 173 10.55 -29.76 3.89
CA LYS A 173 11.10 -30.80 3.00
C LYS A 173 12.36 -30.30 2.27
N HIS A 174 12.34 -29.09 1.73
CA HIS A 174 13.49 -28.49 1.05
C HIS A 174 14.70 -28.33 1.98
N ALA A 175 14.50 -27.83 3.21
CA ALA A 175 15.55 -27.71 4.21
C ALA A 175 16.21 -29.08 4.53
N ARG A 176 15.41 -30.16 4.65
CA ARG A 176 15.93 -31.53 4.82
C ARG A 176 16.75 -32.00 3.61
N PHE A 177 16.30 -31.71 2.39
CA PHE A 177 17.07 -32.04 1.18
C PHE A 177 18.39 -31.27 1.09
N VAL A 178 18.42 -29.98 1.44
CA VAL A 178 19.65 -29.19 1.50
C VAL A 178 20.63 -29.73 2.54
N LEU A 179 20.15 -30.07 3.75
CA LEU A 179 20.97 -30.70 4.79
C LEU A 179 21.55 -32.05 4.33
N SER A 180 20.72 -32.90 3.69
CA SER A 180 21.16 -34.19 3.16
C SER A 180 22.18 -34.02 2.02
N LEU A 181 21.97 -33.07 1.11
CA LEU A 181 22.90 -32.75 0.03
C LEU A 181 24.24 -32.26 0.58
N ASN A 182 24.22 -31.39 1.60
CA ASN A 182 25.44 -30.90 2.25
C ASN A 182 26.23 -32.05 2.91
N GLN A 183 25.57 -32.98 3.60
CA GLN A 183 26.22 -34.18 4.15
C GLN A 183 26.81 -35.10 3.06
N ILE A 184 26.15 -35.22 1.91
CA ILE A 184 26.67 -35.99 0.77
C ILE A 184 27.89 -35.27 0.15
N MET A 185 27.84 -33.95 0.02
CA MET A 185 28.94 -33.12 -0.48
C MET A 185 30.16 -33.17 0.46
N GLU A 186 29.94 -33.13 1.77
CA GLU A 186 30.98 -33.30 2.79
C GLU A 186 31.63 -34.69 2.69
N LYS A 187 30.85 -35.77 2.64
CA LYS A 187 31.36 -37.14 2.42
C LYS A 187 32.12 -37.28 1.10
N LYS A 188 31.68 -36.61 0.04
CA LYS A 188 32.39 -36.58 -1.25
C LYS A 188 33.72 -35.82 -1.14
N ALA A 189 33.75 -34.71 -0.42
CA ALA A 189 34.95 -33.91 -0.19
C ALA A 189 35.99 -34.71 0.62
N THR A 190 35.60 -35.31 1.75
CA THR A 190 36.50 -36.14 2.57
C THR A 190 37.00 -37.37 1.82
N THR A 191 36.15 -38.02 1.04
CA THR A 191 36.56 -39.14 0.15
C THR A 191 37.56 -38.67 -0.92
N THR A 192 37.35 -37.50 -1.52
CA THR A 192 38.27 -36.93 -2.52
C THR A 192 39.64 -36.60 -1.89
N VAL A 193 39.65 -36.03 -0.68
CA VAL A 193 40.88 -35.76 0.08
C VAL A 193 41.64 -37.07 0.35
N TYR A 194 40.94 -38.09 0.86
CA TYR A 194 41.53 -39.40 1.13
C TYR A 194 42.11 -40.08 -0.13
N ILE A 195 41.42 -39.99 -1.27
CA ILE A 195 41.92 -40.49 -2.56
C ILE A 195 43.19 -39.75 -2.98
N ASN A 196 43.21 -38.42 -2.88
CA ASN A 196 44.38 -37.61 -3.24
C ASN A 196 45.58 -37.91 -2.34
N GLU A 197 45.36 -38.06 -1.04
CA GLU A 197 46.42 -38.40 -0.08
C GLU A 197 46.98 -39.81 -0.31
N THR A 198 46.09 -40.77 -0.61
CA THR A 198 46.49 -42.13 -1.02
C THR A 198 47.29 -42.10 -2.33
N TYR A 199 46.88 -41.29 -3.32
CA TYR A 199 47.60 -41.12 -4.58
C TYR A 199 49.00 -40.52 -4.37
N THR A 200 49.13 -39.54 -3.47
CA THR A 200 50.42 -38.97 -3.05
C THR A 200 51.32 -40.05 -2.42
N GLN A 201 50.81 -40.88 -1.50
CA GLN A 201 51.59 -41.99 -0.95
C GLN A 201 52.00 -43.03 -1.99
N ILE A 202 51.16 -43.31 -2.99
CA ILE A 202 51.50 -44.21 -4.10
C ILE A 202 52.64 -43.64 -4.95
N ASN A 203 52.64 -42.32 -5.21
CA ASN A 203 53.71 -41.68 -5.96
C ASN A 203 55.04 -41.66 -5.19
N LEU A 204 55.02 -41.32 -3.89
CA LEU A 204 56.22 -41.40 -3.05
C LEU A 204 56.82 -42.82 -3.05
N LYS A 205 55.99 -43.86 -2.89
CA LYS A 205 56.47 -45.26 -2.98
C LYS A 205 56.97 -45.65 -4.37
N ARG A 206 56.46 -45.04 -5.45
CA ARG A 206 56.98 -45.25 -6.81
C ARG A 206 58.34 -44.59 -7.00
N GLU A 207 58.55 -43.41 -6.43
CA GLU A 207 59.84 -42.72 -6.40
C GLU A 207 60.87 -43.53 -5.60
N ASP A 208 60.51 -44.04 -4.41
CA ASP A 208 61.35 -44.97 -3.63
C ASP A 208 61.75 -46.21 -4.43
N ILE A 209 60.79 -46.84 -5.13
CA ILE A 209 61.06 -48.01 -5.98
C ILE A 209 61.96 -47.64 -7.17
N ALA A 210 61.82 -46.44 -7.74
CA ALA A 210 62.69 -45.97 -8.82
C ALA A 210 64.12 -45.73 -8.34
N LEU A 211 64.30 -45.13 -7.15
CA LEU A 211 65.60 -44.98 -6.49
C LEU A 211 66.23 -46.33 -6.19
N GLN A 212 65.48 -47.27 -5.60
CA GLN A 212 65.96 -48.64 -5.33
C GLN A 212 66.41 -49.36 -6.61
N LYS A 213 65.64 -49.26 -7.71
CA LYS A 213 66.05 -49.82 -9.01
C LYS A 213 67.35 -49.21 -9.54
N LYS A 214 67.54 -47.90 -9.37
CA LYS A 214 68.78 -47.22 -9.77
C LYS A 214 69.97 -47.74 -8.96
N CYS A 215 69.83 -47.88 -7.64
CA CYS A 215 70.87 -48.45 -6.79
C CYS A 215 71.19 -49.92 -7.12
N ILE A 216 70.19 -50.73 -7.50
CA ILE A 216 70.41 -52.10 -7.97
C ILE A 216 71.22 -52.10 -9.28
N GLN A 217 70.85 -51.26 -10.25
CA GLN A 217 71.59 -51.15 -11.52
C GLN A 217 73.03 -50.66 -11.30
N GLU A 218 73.24 -49.65 -10.46
CA GLU A 218 74.57 -49.16 -10.09
C GLU A 218 75.44 -50.25 -9.43
N ALA A 219 74.83 -51.13 -8.61
CA ALA A 219 75.51 -52.27 -8.02
C ALA A 219 75.80 -53.39 -9.04
N GLU A 220 74.91 -53.67 -9.98
CA GLU A 220 75.14 -54.61 -11.09
C GLU A 220 76.28 -54.15 -12.00
N GLU A 221 76.32 -52.87 -12.37
CA GLU A 221 77.42 -52.27 -13.14
C GLU A 221 78.77 -52.31 -12.39
N LEU A 222 78.76 -52.19 -11.06
CA LEU A 222 79.96 -52.28 -10.23
C LEU A 222 80.46 -53.73 -10.11
N MET A 223 79.56 -54.69 -9.89
CA MET A 223 79.91 -56.13 -9.89
C MET A 223 80.47 -56.59 -11.24
N GLU A 224 79.97 -56.07 -12.37
CA GLU A 224 80.48 -56.44 -13.69
C GLU A 224 81.86 -55.83 -13.97
N LYS A 225 82.17 -54.64 -13.43
CA LYS A 225 83.54 -54.09 -13.42
C LYS A 225 84.49 -54.95 -12.59
N GLU A 226 84.11 -55.33 -11.37
CA GLU A 226 84.92 -56.21 -10.52
C GLU A 226 85.19 -57.58 -11.19
N ARG A 227 84.20 -58.14 -11.89
CA ARG A 227 84.36 -59.37 -12.70
C ARG A 227 85.34 -59.19 -13.86
N ALA A 228 85.29 -58.05 -14.55
CA ALA A 228 86.21 -57.74 -15.64
C ALA A 228 87.65 -57.55 -15.13
N GLU A 229 87.84 -56.83 -14.03
CA GLU A 229 89.14 -56.67 -13.36
C GLU A 229 89.71 -58.01 -12.88
N TYR A 230 88.87 -58.86 -12.27
CA TYR A 230 89.25 -60.22 -11.88
C TYR A 230 89.69 -61.07 -13.09
N LEU A 231 88.99 -60.96 -14.21
CA LEU A 231 89.32 -61.70 -15.44
C LEU A 231 90.69 -61.27 -16.01
N ILE A 232 90.98 -59.97 -16.02
CA ILE A 232 92.29 -59.42 -16.42
C ILE A 232 93.38 -59.93 -15.46
N ARG A 233 93.18 -59.82 -14.14
CA ARG A 233 94.13 -60.29 -13.12
C ARG A 233 94.45 -61.78 -13.27
N LYS A 234 93.45 -62.58 -13.61
CA LYS A 234 93.59 -64.02 -13.89
C LYS A 234 94.41 -64.29 -15.17
N GLN A 235 94.22 -63.49 -16.22
CA GLN A 235 95.00 -63.61 -17.46
C GLN A 235 96.48 -63.25 -17.22
N GLU A 236 96.76 -62.18 -16.46
CA GLU A 236 98.12 -61.77 -16.06
C GLU A 236 98.85 -62.89 -15.30
N LEU A 237 98.20 -63.49 -14.29
CA LEU A 237 98.75 -64.64 -13.55
C LEU A 237 99.00 -65.86 -14.46
N THR A 238 98.14 -66.09 -15.45
CA THR A 238 98.31 -67.20 -16.40
C THR A 238 99.49 -66.95 -17.35
N ALA A 239 99.74 -65.69 -17.74
CA ALA A 239 100.92 -65.31 -18.52
C ALA A 239 102.22 -65.54 -17.75
N GLN A 240 102.27 -65.14 -16.47
CA GLN A 240 103.44 -65.36 -15.60
C GLN A 240 103.77 -66.87 -15.44
N ILE A 241 102.76 -67.73 -15.35
CA ILE A 241 102.95 -69.20 -15.29
C ILE A 241 103.56 -69.74 -16.60
N ASN A 242 103.14 -69.22 -17.76
CA ASN A 242 103.71 -69.62 -19.05
C ASN A 242 105.14 -69.11 -19.25
N GLU A 243 105.47 -67.94 -18.69
CA GLU A 243 106.83 -67.37 -18.70
C GLU A 243 107.80 -68.24 -17.88
N PHE A 244 107.37 -68.73 -16.70
CA PHE A 244 108.14 -69.71 -15.91
C PHE A 244 108.37 -71.04 -16.65
N ASN A 245 107.38 -71.54 -17.41
CA ASN A 245 107.54 -72.79 -18.16
C ASN A 245 108.54 -72.70 -19.34
N ASN A 246 108.74 -71.52 -19.93
CA ASN A 246 109.68 -71.33 -21.04
C ASN A 246 111.16 -71.32 -20.62
N ILE A 247 111.47 -71.32 -19.32
CA ILE A 247 112.85 -71.37 -18.80
C ILE A 247 113.33 -72.83 -18.59
N PHE A 248 112.43 -73.82 -18.63
CA PHE A 248 112.76 -75.20 -18.26
C PHE A 248 113.30 -76.10 -19.41
N ILE A 249 113.19 -75.70 -20.69
CA ILE A 249 113.56 -76.56 -21.84
C ILE A 249 114.69 -75.97 -22.69
N VAL A 250 115.85 -75.71 -22.06
CA VAL A 250 117.17 -75.68 -22.75
C VAL A 250 118.26 -76.28 -21.85
N SER A 251 118.35 -77.61 -21.77
CA SER A 251 119.59 -78.28 -21.38
C SER A 251 119.75 -79.70 -21.99
N ALA A 252 120.73 -79.81 -22.89
CA ALA A 252 121.36 -81.02 -23.45
C ALA A 252 120.53 -82.01 -24.33
N ALA A 253 121.06 -82.58 -25.42
CA ALA A 253 122.08 -82.18 -26.41
C ALA A 253 122.08 -83.22 -27.55
N VAL A 254 122.30 -82.81 -28.81
CA VAL A 254 122.50 -83.74 -29.95
C VAL A 254 123.86 -83.51 -30.62
N ARG A 255 124.61 -84.60 -30.80
CA ARG A 255 125.71 -84.85 -31.76
C ARG A 255 126.25 -86.27 -31.48
N ASN A 256 126.79 -87.06 -32.41
CA ASN A 256 126.63 -87.24 -33.87
C ASN A 256 127.46 -88.49 -34.22
N ASN A 257 127.14 -89.20 -35.31
CA ASN A 257 128.02 -90.25 -35.87
C ASN A 257 128.38 -89.90 -37.32
N ASN A 258 129.66 -90.03 -37.73
CA ASN A 258 130.06 -90.98 -38.78
C ASN A 258 131.52 -90.85 -39.31
N ILE A 259 132.14 -92.03 -39.46
CA ILE A 259 133.07 -92.47 -40.54
C ILE A 259 134.50 -91.88 -40.57
N GLY A 260 135.48 -92.73 -40.93
CA GLY A 260 136.92 -92.41 -41.04
C GLY A 260 137.62 -93.11 -42.21
N THR A 261 138.96 -93.02 -42.30
CA THR A 261 139.77 -93.62 -43.39
C THR A 261 141.21 -94.03 -42.98
N THR A 262 141.53 -95.31 -43.20
CA THR A 262 142.73 -95.89 -43.88
C THR A 262 144.19 -95.51 -43.51
N THR A 263 145.02 -96.51 -43.16
CA THR A 263 146.39 -96.76 -43.74
C THR A 263 147.00 -98.13 -43.36
N ARG A 264 148.07 -98.58 -44.06
CA ARG A 264 148.70 -99.93 -44.00
C ARG A 264 150.20 -99.86 -44.38
N ILE A 265 151.00 -100.86 -43.95
CA ILE A 265 152.14 -101.56 -44.64
C ILE A 265 153.47 -101.61 -43.84
N ASN A 266 154.07 -102.82 -43.67
CA ASN A 266 155.47 -103.13 -44.07
C ASN A 266 155.88 -104.62 -43.87
N LYS A 267 156.78 -105.14 -44.74
CA LYS A 267 157.57 -106.37 -44.58
C LYS A 267 158.74 -106.40 -45.60
N ASP A 268 159.88 -107.00 -45.20
CA ASP A 268 161.01 -107.49 -46.03
C ASP A 268 161.84 -108.50 -45.17
N TRP A 269 162.95 -109.17 -45.52
CA TRP A 269 163.77 -109.36 -46.76
C TRP A 269 164.27 -110.84 -46.79
N GLU A 270 164.92 -111.30 -47.86
CA GLU A 270 165.64 -112.60 -47.96
C GLU A 270 167.19 -112.49 -47.91
N ASN A 271 167.89 -113.59 -47.55
CA ASN A 271 168.92 -114.27 -48.39
C ASN A 271 169.48 -115.52 -47.63
N ARG A 272 169.74 -116.73 -48.17
CA ARG A 272 170.39 -117.20 -49.43
C ARG A 272 171.94 -117.12 -49.31
N SER A 273 172.78 -118.13 -49.64
CA SER A 273 172.60 -119.51 -50.15
C SER A 273 173.96 -120.23 -50.30
N MET A 274 174.04 -121.55 -50.08
CA MET A 274 175.05 -122.55 -50.58
C MET A 274 176.56 -122.26 -50.29
N THR A 275 177.51 -123.20 -50.20
CA THR A 275 177.75 -124.59 -50.69
C THR A 275 178.58 -125.36 -49.63
N LEU A 276 178.94 -126.66 -49.65
CA LEU A 276 178.66 -127.87 -50.45
C LEU A 276 178.15 -128.96 -49.44
N GLN A 277 177.25 -129.89 -49.77
CA GLN A 277 177.43 -131.13 -50.55
C GLN A 277 178.62 -132.03 -50.11
N PHE A 278 178.32 -133.24 -49.58
CA PHE A 278 178.11 -134.40 -50.46
C PHE A 278 177.86 -135.74 -49.70
N LEU A 279 178.26 -135.88 -48.43
CA LEU A 279 178.24 -137.20 -47.76
C LEU A 279 176.98 -137.56 -46.94
N GLU A 280 176.12 -136.60 -46.58
CA GLU A 280 174.96 -136.85 -45.71
C GLU A 280 173.62 -136.98 -46.47
N ALA A 281 173.68 -137.01 -47.81
CA ALA A 281 172.52 -137.11 -48.71
C ALA A 281 171.86 -138.51 -48.75
N LYS A 282 171.94 -139.31 -47.67
CA LYS A 282 171.39 -140.68 -47.63
C LYS A 282 170.65 -141.08 -46.36
N LEU A 283 170.58 -140.22 -45.33
CA LEU A 283 169.89 -140.53 -44.07
C LEU A 283 168.56 -139.78 -43.87
N CYS A 284 168.37 -138.58 -44.44
CA CYS A 284 167.19 -137.75 -44.15
C CYS A 284 165.91 -138.07 -44.96
N PHE A 285 165.96 -138.98 -45.94
CA PHE A 285 164.79 -139.31 -46.80
C PHE A 285 163.57 -139.85 -46.02
N PHE A 286 163.77 -140.38 -44.80
CA PHE A 286 162.70 -140.97 -44.00
C PHE A 286 162.18 -140.11 -42.84
N ALA A 287 162.70 -138.88 -42.65
CA ALA A 287 162.21 -137.95 -41.63
C ALA A 287 161.08 -137.03 -42.15
N ASP A 288 161.26 -136.46 -43.34
CA ASP A 288 160.43 -135.35 -43.89
C ASP A 288 158.97 -135.69 -44.24
N ASN A 289 158.57 -136.96 -44.15
CA ASN A 289 157.23 -137.42 -44.54
C ASN A 289 156.24 -137.58 -43.36
N LYS A 290 156.65 -137.30 -42.12
CA LYS A 290 155.75 -137.38 -40.95
C LYS A 290 155.16 -136.04 -40.53
N GLU A 291 155.92 -134.95 -40.63
CA GLU A 291 155.55 -133.65 -40.06
C GLU A 291 154.51 -132.89 -40.91
N LYS A 292 154.46 -133.12 -42.23
CA LYS A 292 153.55 -132.43 -43.17
C LYS A 292 152.09 -132.89 -43.13
N LEU A 293 151.71 -133.82 -42.25
CA LEU A 293 150.32 -134.31 -42.14
C LEU A 293 149.55 -133.71 -40.94
N ASP A 294 150.23 -133.21 -39.91
CA ASP A 294 149.57 -132.76 -38.67
C ASP A 294 149.11 -131.29 -38.72
N ASP A 295 149.84 -130.40 -39.41
CA ASP A 295 149.52 -128.96 -39.46
C ASP A 295 148.22 -128.63 -40.22
N THR A 296 147.90 -129.36 -41.30
CA THR A 296 146.69 -129.10 -42.10
C THR A 296 145.38 -129.43 -41.38
N SER A 297 145.42 -130.22 -40.30
CA SER A 297 144.23 -130.63 -39.54
C SER A 297 143.73 -129.57 -38.54
N ASN A 298 144.57 -128.61 -38.14
CA ASN A 298 144.27 -127.72 -37.02
C ASN A 298 143.64 -126.38 -37.44
N ASP A 299 143.95 -125.88 -38.64
CA ASP A 299 143.43 -124.60 -39.14
C ASP A 299 141.93 -124.67 -39.50
N GLU A 300 141.48 -125.73 -40.17
CA GLU A 300 140.06 -125.90 -40.53
C GLU A 300 139.13 -125.89 -39.31
N LYS A 301 139.60 -126.47 -38.19
CA LYS A 301 138.81 -126.60 -36.95
C LYS A 301 138.52 -125.24 -36.29
N ASN A 302 139.44 -124.28 -36.41
CA ASN A 302 139.29 -122.96 -35.79
C ASN A 302 138.36 -122.03 -36.59
N GLU A 303 138.24 -122.22 -37.91
CA GLU A 303 137.34 -121.40 -38.73
C GLU A 303 135.86 -121.65 -38.38
N PHE A 304 135.46 -122.91 -38.21
CA PHE A 304 134.08 -123.29 -37.85
C PHE A 304 133.65 -122.73 -36.49
N LEU A 305 134.56 -122.70 -35.50
CA LEU A 305 134.28 -122.17 -34.16
C LEU A 305 133.92 -120.67 -34.18
N ASN A 306 134.62 -119.87 -34.99
CA ASN A 306 134.33 -118.44 -35.12
C ASN A 306 133.00 -118.18 -35.86
N LYS A 307 132.68 -118.95 -36.91
CA LYS A 307 131.38 -118.87 -37.59
C LYS A 307 130.20 -119.18 -36.66
N ILE A 308 130.33 -120.19 -35.78
CA ILE A 308 129.30 -120.51 -34.79
C ILE A 308 129.09 -119.34 -33.81
N LYS A 309 130.16 -118.71 -33.33
CA LYS A 309 130.06 -117.59 -32.38
C LYS A 309 129.31 -116.38 -32.96
N GLN A 310 129.62 -115.99 -34.19
CA GLN A 310 128.92 -114.87 -34.87
C GLN A 310 127.41 -115.15 -35.07
N LEU A 311 127.03 -116.38 -35.35
CA LEU A 311 125.62 -116.77 -35.48
C LEU A 311 124.84 -116.68 -34.15
N VAL A 312 125.48 -116.99 -33.02
CA VAL A 312 124.85 -116.87 -31.69
C VAL A 312 124.62 -115.41 -31.31
N GLU A 313 125.60 -114.53 -31.56
CA GLU A 313 125.53 -113.11 -31.22
C GLU A 313 124.46 -112.38 -32.05
N THR A 314 124.41 -112.64 -33.37
CA THR A 314 123.38 -112.08 -34.27
C THR A 314 121.96 -112.55 -33.93
N LEU A 315 121.78 -113.82 -33.55
CA LEU A 315 120.48 -114.37 -33.13
C LEU A 315 120.02 -113.75 -31.79
N HIS A 316 120.94 -113.44 -30.87
CA HIS A 316 120.60 -112.76 -29.62
C HIS A 316 120.12 -111.32 -29.86
N ALA A 317 120.82 -110.55 -30.68
CA ALA A 317 120.44 -109.17 -31.02
C ALA A 317 119.01 -109.10 -31.62
N ALA A 318 118.72 -109.94 -32.62
CA ALA A 318 117.39 -110.00 -33.24
C ALA A 318 116.27 -110.37 -32.25
N ARG A 319 116.55 -111.19 -31.23
CA ARG A 319 115.57 -111.51 -30.16
C ARG A 319 115.27 -110.32 -29.25
N VAL A 320 116.25 -109.46 -28.96
CA VAL A 320 116.05 -108.27 -28.14
C VAL A 320 115.22 -107.23 -28.90
N GLU A 321 115.53 -106.98 -30.17
CA GLU A 321 114.75 -106.07 -31.03
C GLU A 321 113.29 -106.54 -31.19
N TYR A 322 113.07 -107.83 -31.47
CA TYR A 322 111.71 -108.39 -31.56
C TYR A 322 110.91 -108.20 -30.26
N LYS A 323 111.56 -108.31 -29.09
CA LYS A 323 110.91 -108.08 -27.78
C LYS A 323 110.51 -106.62 -27.60
N ASP A 324 111.38 -105.67 -27.96
CA ASP A 324 111.10 -104.23 -27.86
C ASP A 324 110.00 -103.78 -28.84
N LEU A 325 110.07 -104.22 -30.10
CA LEU A 325 109.01 -104.04 -31.10
C LEU A 325 107.66 -104.58 -30.61
N ARG A 326 107.66 -105.73 -29.92
CA ARG A 326 106.43 -106.33 -29.38
C ARG A 326 105.83 -105.54 -28.21
N GLU A 327 106.64 -104.92 -27.36
CA GLU A 327 106.13 -104.02 -26.32
C GLU A 327 105.67 -102.67 -26.90
N LYS A 328 106.38 -102.10 -27.88
CA LYS A 328 105.94 -100.90 -28.63
C LYS A 328 104.60 -101.13 -29.35
N MET A 329 104.38 -102.32 -29.93
CA MET A 329 103.10 -102.67 -30.53
C MET A 329 101.97 -102.75 -29.48
N LYS A 330 102.25 -103.28 -28.28
CA LYS A 330 101.27 -103.31 -27.18
C LYS A 330 100.94 -101.92 -26.62
N THR A 331 101.92 -101.02 -26.51
CA THR A 331 101.66 -99.64 -26.03
C THR A 331 100.86 -98.84 -27.07
N LEU A 332 101.21 -98.96 -28.35
CA LEU A 332 100.46 -98.33 -29.45
C LEU A 332 99.01 -98.82 -29.51
N ALA A 333 98.79 -100.14 -29.38
CA ALA A 333 97.45 -100.73 -29.34
C ALA A 333 96.61 -100.24 -28.13
N ARG A 334 97.25 -99.97 -26.98
CA ARG A 334 96.58 -99.36 -25.82
C ARG A 334 96.23 -97.89 -26.06
N GLN A 335 97.15 -97.10 -26.62
CA GLN A 335 96.90 -95.69 -26.95
C GLN A 335 95.77 -95.54 -27.96
N TYR A 336 95.78 -96.33 -29.05
CA TYR A 336 94.71 -96.34 -30.04
C TYR A 336 93.33 -96.63 -29.42
N LYS A 337 93.26 -97.59 -28.48
CA LYS A 337 92.02 -97.91 -27.76
C LYS A 337 91.56 -96.79 -26.81
N ILE A 338 92.49 -96.04 -26.20
CA ILE A 338 92.15 -94.87 -25.38
C ILE A 338 91.56 -93.77 -26.26
N VAL A 339 92.24 -93.41 -27.35
CA VAL A 339 91.80 -92.35 -28.29
C VAL A 339 90.41 -92.66 -28.86
N LEU A 340 90.16 -93.90 -29.30
CA LEU A 340 88.81 -94.33 -29.73
C LEU A 340 87.75 -94.08 -28.63
N SER A 341 88.05 -94.45 -27.38
CA SER A 341 87.11 -94.27 -26.26
C SER A 341 86.87 -92.81 -25.87
N GLU A 342 87.82 -91.92 -26.19
CA GLU A 342 87.70 -90.47 -25.98
C GLU A 342 86.95 -89.81 -27.13
N GLU A 343 87.18 -90.24 -28.37
CA GLU A 343 86.43 -89.82 -29.55
C GLU A 343 84.95 -90.21 -29.45
N GLU A 344 84.64 -91.44 -29.03
CA GLU A 344 83.26 -91.90 -28.76
C GLU A 344 82.57 -91.03 -27.68
N LYS A 345 83.27 -90.71 -26.59
CA LYS A 345 82.74 -89.83 -25.53
C LYS A 345 82.51 -88.40 -26.02
N ALA A 346 83.45 -87.83 -26.77
CA ALA A 346 83.34 -86.50 -27.34
C ALA A 346 82.19 -86.43 -28.37
N PHE A 347 82.02 -87.46 -29.19
CA PHE A 347 80.90 -87.57 -30.12
C PHE A 347 79.55 -87.64 -29.39
N LEU A 348 79.43 -88.47 -28.35
CA LEU A 348 78.23 -88.56 -27.51
C LEU A 348 77.91 -87.24 -26.79
N GLN A 349 78.92 -86.51 -26.31
CA GLN A 349 78.74 -85.21 -25.69
C GLN A 349 78.30 -84.15 -26.72
N LYS A 350 78.91 -84.13 -27.90
CA LYS A 350 78.50 -83.25 -29.01
C LYS A 350 77.07 -83.52 -29.48
N ARG A 351 76.67 -84.80 -29.53
CA ARG A 351 75.29 -85.23 -29.81
C ARG A 351 74.31 -84.68 -28.76
N LYS A 352 74.59 -84.85 -27.48
CA LYS A 352 73.76 -84.32 -26.38
C LYS A 352 73.60 -82.80 -26.43
N ILE A 353 74.69 -82.05 -26.70
CA ILE A 353 74.64 -80.59 -26.84
C ILE A 353 73.80 -80.19 -28.07
N TYR A 354 73.96 -80.89 -29.19
CA TYR A 354 73.15 -80.66 -30.39
C TYR A 354 71.66 -80.90 -30.14
N ASP A 355 71.31 -82.04 -29.53
CA ASP A 355 69.92 -82.40 -29.21
C ASP A 355 69.28 -81.39 -28.24
N GLU A 356 70.03 -80.87 -27.27
CA GLU A 356 69.54 -79.85 -26.32
C GLU A 356 69.40 -78.47 -26.98
N ASN A 357 70.37 -78.05 -27.80
CA ASN A 357 70.28 -76.82 -28.58
C ASN A 357 69.07 -76.84 -29.52
N GLN A 358 68.77 -78.00 -30.12
CA GLN A 358 67.59 -78.16 -30.98
C GLN A 358 66.27 -78.00 -30.19
N LYS A 359 66.18 -78.52 -28.97
CA LYS A 359 65.02 -78.26 -28.08
C LYS A 359 64.91 -76.78 -27.76
N GLN A 360 66.00 -76.14 -27.34
CA GLN A 360 66.02 -74.71 -27.02
C GLN A 360 65.57 -73.87 -28.22
N LEU A 361 66.05 -74.17 -29.43
CA LEU A 361 65.62 -73.50 -30.66
C LEU A 361 64.11 -73.66 -30.90
N THR A 362 63.56 -74.88 -30.79
CA THR A 362 62.11 -75.09 -30.94
C THR A 362 61.29 -74.35 -29.89
N PHE A 363 61.78 -74.25 -28.65
CA PHE A 363 61.13 -73.49 -27.58
C PHE A 363 61.17 -71.98 -27.84
N ILE A 364 62.32 -71.45 -28.31
CA ILE A 364 62.47 -70.04 -28.71
C ILE A 364 61.46 -69.71 -29.81
N THR A 365 61.40 -70.50 -30.89
CA THR A 365 60.43 -70.27 -31.98
C THR A 365 58.98 -70.32 -31.50
N GLN A 366 58.62 -71.22 -30.59
CA GLN A 366 57.29 -71.23 -29.97
C GLN A 366 56.99 -69.97 -29.15
N LYS A 367 57.99 -69.44 -28.43
CA LYS A 367 57.85 -68.18 -27.67
C LYS A 367 57.80 -66.96 -28.57
N GLU A 368 58.58 -66.91 -29.64
CA GLU A 368 58.52 -65.85 -30.66
C GLU A 368 57.15 -65.80 -31.36
N TYR A 369 56.58 -66.97 -31.69
CA TYR A 369 55.21 -67.05 -32.20
C TYR A 369 54.18 -66.53 -31.20
N PHE A 370 54.25 -66.96 -29.93
CA PHE A 370 53.35 -66.49 -28.88
C PHE A 370 53.47 -64.97 -28.63
N LEU A 371 54.69 -64.42 -28.62
CA LEU A 371 54.93 -62.98 -28.49
C LEU A 371 54.42 -62.20 -29.70
N SER A 372 54.52 -62.76 -30.90
CA SER A 372 53.97 -62.17 -32.12
C SER A 372 52.44 -62.12 -32.08
N GLN A 373 51.79 -63.22 -31.66
CA GLN A 373 50.35 -63.24 -31.44
C GLN A 373 49.94 -62.21 -30.37
N LYS A 374 50.64 -62.15 -29.24
CA LYS A 374 50.34 -61.17 -28.18
C LYS A 374 50.52 -59.72 -28.64
N ARG A 375 51.46 -59.44 -29.54
CA ARG A 375 51.63 -58.11 -30.15
C ARG A 375 50.42 -57.73 -31.03
N VAL A 376 49.87 -58.68 -31.78
CA VAL A 376 48.63 -58.49 -32.56
C VAL A 376 47.43 -58.31 -31.62
N ASP A 377 47.28 -59.15 -30.59
CA ASP A 377 46.20 -59.02 -29.59
C ASP A 377 46.22 -57.63 -28.92
N ILE A 378 47.41 -57.15 -28.52
CA ILE A 378 47.60 -55.83 -27.91
C ILE A 378 47.19 -54.72 -28.89
N LYS A 379 47.68 -54.75 -30.13
CA LYS A 379 47.33 -53.75 -31.15
C LYS A 379 45.82 -53.71 -31.41
N ASN A 380 45.16 -54.86 -31.48
CA ASN A 380 43.71 -54.95 -31.64
C ASN A 380 42.97 -54.36 -30.43
N MET A 381 43.47 -54.54 -29.20
CA MET A 381 42.91 -53.92 -28.00
C MET A 381 43.15 -52.41 -27.94
N GLU A 382 44.30 -51.91 -28.42
CA GLU A 382 44.59 -50.48 -28.55
C GLU A 382 43.67 -49.80 -29.56
N GLU A 383 43.49 -50.41 -30.75
CA GLU A 383 42.52 -49.95 -31.76
C GLU A 383 41.07 -49.99 -31.24
N GLY A 384 40.72 -51.04 -30.48
CA GLY A 384 39.44 -51.13 -29.75
C GLY A 384 39.24 -50.02 -28.70
N LEU A 385 40.30 -49.65 -27.97
CA LEU A 385 40.25 -48.55 -27.00
C LEU A 385 40.05 -47.20 -27.69
N ILE A 386 40.79 -46.93 -28.78
CA ILE A 386 40.70 -45.70 -29.55
C ILE A 386 39.28 -45.54 -30.12
N THR A 387 38.75 -46.57 -30.78
CA THR A 387 37.39 -46.52 -31.35
C THR A 387 36.31 -46.33 -30.28
N LEU A 388 36.45 -46.93 -29.10
CA LEU A 388 35.54 -46.67 -27.96
C LEU A 388 35.64 -45.24 -27.42
N GLN A 389 36.86 -44.68 -27.31
CA GLN A 389 37.06 -43.29 -26.90
C GLN A 389 36.48 -42.30 -27.90
N GLU A 390 36.70 -42.53 -29.20
CA GLU A 390 36.10 -41.73 -30.27
C GLU A 390 34.58 -41.80 -30.21
N LEU A 391 33.99 -43.00 -30.15
CA LEU A 391 32.53 -43.17 -30.04
C LEU A 391 31.96 -42.47 -28.80
N GLN A 392 32.62 -42.57 -27.64
CA GLN A 392 32.23 -41.86 -26.42
C GLN A 392 32.36 -40.34 -26.57
N GLN A 393 33.39 -39.85 -27.24
CA GLN A 393 33.59 -38.42 -27.46
C GLN A 393 32.59 -37.85 -28.47
N TYR A 394 32.34 -38.52 -29.58
CA TYR A 394 31.34 -38.13 -30.58
C TYR A 394 29.92 -38.19 -30.02
N SER A 395 29.54 -39.28 -29.34
CA SER A 395 28.21 -39.40 -28.72
C SER A 395 27.96 -38.33 -27.66
N ASN A 396 28.88 -38.15 -26.70
CA ASN A 396 28.71 -37.15 -25.66
C ASN A 396 28.71 -35.72 -26.24
N LYS A 397 29.64 -35.40 -27.15
CA LYS A 397 29.70 -34.08 -27.79
C LYS A 397 28.42 -33.76 -28.58
N THR A 398 27.89 -34.72 -29.35
CA THR A 398 26.66 -34.51 -30.12
C THR A 398 25.42 -34.40 -29.23
N VAL A 399 25.31 -35.23 -28.18
CA VAL A 399 24.24 -35.14 -27.18
C VAL A 399 24.27 -33.80 -26.44
N TYR A 400 25.43 -33.35 -25.96
CA TYR A 400 25.55 -32.04 -25.30
C TYR A 400 25.28 -30.88 -26.26
N GLN A 401 25.73 -30.95 -27.52
CA GLN A 401 25.39 -29.93 -28.53
C GLN A 401 23.88 -29.86 -28.81
N GLN A 402 23.19 -31.00 -28.88
CA GLN A 402 21.73 -31.05 -29.03
C GLN A 402 21.02 -30.48 -27.78
N GLN A 403 21.46 -30.85 -26.58
CA GLN A 403 20.92 -30.31 -25.33
C GLN A 403 21.10 -28.79 -25.23
N ILE A 404 22.30 -28.27 -25.54
CA ILE A 404 22.57 -26.82 -25.59
C ILE A 404 21.65 -26.12 -26.59
N LYS A 405 21.44 -26.69 -27.78
CA LYS A 405 20.54 -26.14 -28.81
C LYS A 405 19.06 -26.14 -28.37
N ILE A 406 18.62 -27.15 -27.63
CA ILE A 406 17.26 -27.21 -27.06
C ILE A 406 17.12 -26.17 -25.93
N LEU A 407 18.13 -26.05 -25.05
CA LEU A 407 18.12 -25.10 -23.94
C LEU A 407 18.15 -23.64 -24.42
N SER A 408 18.94 -23.32 -25.46
CA SER A 408 18.94 -21.97 -26.04
C SER A 408 17.60 -21.61 -26.68
N ALA A 409 16.99 -22.53 -27.44
CA ALA A 409 15.66 -22.34 -28.01
C ALA A 409 14.55 -22.26 -26.94
N ASN A 410 14.72 -22.92 -25.79
CA ASN A 410 13.82 -22.78 -24.65
C ASN A 410 13.97 -21.40 -23.98
N LEU A 411 15.21 -20.96 -23.76
CA LEU A 411 15.53 -19.65 -23.18
C LEU A 411 15.00 -18.50 -24.04
N GLU A 412 15.15 -18.60 -25.37
CA GLU A 412 14.62 -17.62 -26.32
C GLU A 412 13.09 -17.55 -26.27
N ARG A 413 12.41 -18.70 -26.28
CA ARG A 413 10.93 -18.75 -26.14
C ARG A 413 10.45 -18.17 -24.81
N GLU A 414 11.17 -18.40 -23.72
CA GLU A 414 10.81 -17.85 -22.41
C GLU A 414 11.09 -16.35 -22.31
N SER A 415 12.16 -15.86 -22.94
CA SER A 415 12.41 -14.42 -23.12
C SER A 415 11.26 -13.74 -23.90
N GLN A 416 10.84 -14.32 -25.03
CA GLN A 416 9.70 -13.83 -25.81
C GLN A 416 8.39 -13.83 -24.98
N ARG A 417 8.11 -14.89 -24.22
CA ARG A 417 6.96 -14.99 -23.30
C ARG A 417 7.01 -13.91 -22.21
N CYS A 418 8.19 -13.65 -21.65
CA CYS A 418 8.40 -12.61 -20.66
C CYS A 418 8.05 -11.23 -21.22
N VAL A 419 8.58 -10.88 -22.40
CA VAL A 419 8.27 -9.60 -23.10
C VAL A 419 6.77 -9.47 -23.39
N ILE A 420 6.13 -10.52 -23.92
CA ILE A 420 4.67 -10.52 -24.17
C ILE A 420 3.88 -10.34 -22.87
N THR A 421 4.32 -10.94 -21.78
CA THR A 421 3.65 -10.85 -20.47
C THR A 421 3.82 -9.47 -19.85
N GLN A 422 5.03 -8.90 -19.91
CA GLN A 422 5.30 -7.52 -19.50
C GLN A 422 4.47 -6.52 -20.30
N TRP A 423 4.36 -6.70 -21.62
CA TRP A 423 3.51 -5.87 -22.48
C TRP A 423 2.03 -5.96 -22.11
N LYS A 424 1.50 -7.18 -21.89
CA LYS A 424 0.12 -7.39 -21.39
C LYS A 424 -0.11 -6.67 -20.05
N ILE A 425 0.84 -6.76 -19.11
CA ILE A 425 0.78 -6.06 -17.82
C ILE A 425 0.79 -4.53 -18.03
N ALA A 426 1.64 -4.00 -18.91
CA ALA A 426 1.68 -2.58 -19.23
C ALA A 426 0.37 -2.08 -19.86
N CYS A 427 -0.22 -2.85 -20.78
CA CYS A 427 -1.54 -2.55 -21.36
C CYS A 427 -2.66 -2.57 -20.30
N LEU A 428 -2.66 -3.53 -19.38
CA LEU A 428 -3.61 -3.58 -18.27
C LEU A 428 -3.44 -2.41 -17.30
N ARG A 429 -2.20 -2.07 -16.93
CA ARG A 429 -1.89 -0.87 -16.12
C ARG A 429 -2.39 0.41 -16.79
N LYS A 430 -2.20 0.57 -18.10
CA LYS A 430 -2.69 1.73 -18.86
C LYS A 430 -4.23 1.78 -18.95
N LYS A 431 -4.91 0.63 -19.05
CA LYS A 431 -6.38 0.56 -18.97
C LYS A 431 -6.86 0.93 -17.56
N HIS A 432 -6.23 0.40 -16.51
CA HIS A 432 -6.56 0.70 -15.12
C HIS A 432 -6.38 2.19 -14.82
N ALA A 433 -5.23 2.78 -15.18
CA ALA A 433 -4.97 4.21 -14.97
C ALA A 433 -6.03 5.11 -15.63
N ARG A 434 -6.49 4.78 -16.85
CA ARG A 434 -7.60 5.49 -17.51
C ARG A 434 -8.93 5.33 -16.77
N TRP A 435 -9.22 4.14 -16.28
CA TRP A 435 -10.42 3.88 -15.48
C TRP A 435 -10.38 4.63 -14.15
N THR A 436 -9.27 4.59 -13.42
CA THR A 436 -9.05 5.37 -12.20
C THR A 436 -9.25 6.86 -12.46
N ALA A 437 -8.59 7.43 -13.47
CA ALA A 437 -8.75 8.85 -13.80
C ALA A 437 -10.21 9.24 -14.11
N LYS A 438 -10.95 8.38 -14.83
CA LYS A 438 -12.38 8.59 -15.08
C LYS A 438 -13.19 8.57 -13.77
N ILE A 439 -13.00 7.56 -12.93
CA ILE A 439 -13.74 7.41 -11.67
C ILE A 439 -13.39 8.54 -10.68
N THR A 440 -12.13 8.98 -10.61
CA THR A 440 -11.72 10.14 -9.80
C THR A 440 -12.41 11.42 -10.27
N ALA A 441 -12.50 11.65 -11.59
CA ALA A 441 -13.24 12.80 -12.12
C ALA A 441 -14.75 12.73 -11.87
N GLU A 442 -15.36 11.54 -11.97
CA GLU A 442 -16.78 11.33 -11.63
C GLU A 442 -17.05 11.56 -10.13
N ILE A 443 -16.18 11.07 -9.25
CA ILE A 443 -16.24 11.32 -7.79
C ILE A 443 -16.12 12.81 -7.51
N GLN A 444 -15.15 13.50 -8.12
CA GLN A 444 -14.94 14.93 -7.89
C GLN A 444 -16.15 15.77 -8.34
N ALA A 445 -16.72 15.47 -9.52
CA ALA A 445 -17.94 16.13 -10.00
C ALA A 445 -19.17 15.85 -9.11
N ILE A 446 -19.23 14.71 -8.43
CA ILE A 446 -20.26 14.42 -7.41
C ILE A 446 -19.97 15.21 -6.13
N THR A 447 -18.72 15.28 -5.68
CA THR A 447 -18.31 16.04 -4.50
C THR A 447 -18.61 17.54 -4.65
N GLU A 448 -18.30 18.13 -5.80
CA GLU A 448 -18.63 19.53 -6.11
C GLU A 448 -20.15 19.78 -6.09
N LYS A 449 -20.96 18.85 -6.62
CA LYS A 449 -22.44 18.92 -6.53
C LYS A 449 -22.95 18.83 -5.09
N ILE A 450 -22.36 17.98 -4.26
CA ILE A 450 -22.69 17.88 -2.83
C ILE A 450 -22.34 19.18 -2.11
N GLN A 451 -21.13 19.73 -2.33
CA GLN A 451 -20.71 21.00 -1.74
C GLN A 451 -21.63 22.17 -2.13
N ASN A 452 -22.01 22.25 -3.41
CA ASN A 452 -22.97 23.27 -3.88
C ASN A 452 -24.37 23.10 -3.26
N ALA A 453 -24.83 21.86 -3.09
CA ALA A 453 -26.11 21.58 -2.41
C ALA A 453 -26.06 21.91 -0.91
N GLU A 454 -24.93 21.64 -0.24
CA GLU A 454 -24.70 21.98 1.16
C GLU A 454 -24.65 23.51 1.36
N ALA A 455 -23.96 24.24 0.48
CA ALA A 455 -23.95 25.69 0.47
C ALA A 455 -25.37 26.28 0.29
N ARG A 456 -26.14 25.77 -0.68
CA ARG A 456 -27.53 26.20 -0.89
C ARG A 456 -28.45 25.86 0.30
N ARG A 457 -28.21 24.74 0.98
CA ARG A 457 -28.90 24.38 2.22
C ARG A 457 -28.61 25.37 3.35
N ILE A 458 -27.36 25.83 3.48
CA ILE A 458 -26.97 26.85 4.46
C ILE A 458 -27.63 28.20 4.14
N GLU A 459 -27.65 28.62 2.87
CA GLU A 459 -28.38 29.83 2.43
C GLU A 459 -29.87 29.76 2.82
N LEU A 460 -30.55 28.65 2.50
CA LEU A 460 -31.96 28.46 2.81
C LEU A 460 -32.24 28.41 4.33
N LEU A 461 -31.33 27.86 5.14
CA LEU A 461 -31.44 27.91 6.60
C LEU A 461 -31.30 29.34 7.14
N ASN A 462 -30.37 30.12 6.59
CA ASN A 462 -30.20 31.54 6.95
C ASN A 462 -31.42 32.37 6.55
N GLU A 463 -31.96 32.18 5.34
CA GLU A 463 -33.20 32.83 4.91
C GLU A 463 -34.38 32.42 5.80
N THR A 464 -34.53 31.13 6.12
CA THR A 464 -35.60 30.65 7.02
C THR A 464 -35.51 31.30 8.39
N SER A 465 -34.31 31.38 8.99
CA SER A 465 -34.10 32.05 10.28
C SER A 465 -34.37 33.56 10.22
N PHE A 466 -34.10 34.20 9.09
CA PHE A 466 -34.47 35.61 8.87
C PHE A 466 -35.99 35.79 8.78
N ARG A 467 -36.69 34.97 7.98
CA ARG A 467 -38.16 34.99 7.90
C ARG A 467 -38.84 34.69 9.24
N GLU A 468 -38.28 33.76 10.01
CA GLU A 468 -38.77 33.45 11.36
C GLU A 468 -38.67 34.66 12.30
N LYS A 469 -37.59 35.46 12.21
CA LYS A 469 -37.48 36.73 12.95
C LYS A 469 -38.52 37.75 12.48
N GLU A 470 -38.67 37.96 11.17
CA GLU A 470 -39.72 38.86 10.64
C GLU A 470 -41.12 38.46 11.14
N ILE A 471 -41.45 37.17 11.12
CA ILE A 471 -42.73 36.64 11.63
C ILE A 471 -42.88 36.90 13.13
N ASN A 472 -41.84 36.66 13.93
CA ASN A 472 -41.88 36.92 15.38
C ASN A 472 -42.05 38.42 15.68
N ASP A 473 -41.40 39.30 14.91
CA ASP A 473 -41.56 40.76 15.02
C ASP A 473 -42.99 41.20 14.66
N PHE A 474 -43.60 40.61 13.62
CA PHE A 474 -45.01 40.85 13.29
C PHE A 474 -45.97 40.32 14.39
N VAL A 475 -45.70 39.15 14.97
CA VAL A 475 -46.48 38.61 16.09
C VAL A 475 -46.40 39.53 17.30
N ALA A 476 -45.22 40.07 17.62
CA ALA A 476 -45.05 41.04 18.70
C ALA A 476 -45.83 42.35 18.44
N GLN A 477 -45.85 42.84 17.20
CA GLN A 477 -46.65 44.00 16.81
C GLN A 477 -48.17 43.72 16.93
N ILE A 478 -48.62 42.54 16.53
CA ILE A 478 -50.04 42.14 16.65
C ILE A 478 -50.46 42.05 18.12
N GLU A 479 -49.65 41.45 19.01
CA GLU A 479 -49.97 41.42 20.44
C GLU A 479 -49.96 42.83 21.06
N LYS A 480 -49.07 43.73 20.62
CA LYS A 480 -49.09 45.14 21.05
C LYS A 480 -50.39 45.84 20.64
N LEU A 481 -50.79 45.76 19.37
CA LEU A 481 -52.04 46.33 18.86
C LEU A 481 -53.27 45.73 19.56
N LYS A 482 -53.23 44.44 19.90
CA LYS A 482 -54.28 43.72 20.65
C LYS A 482 -54.36 44.16 22.13
N ILE A 483 -53.27 44.64 22.73
CA ILE A 483 -53.29 45.28 24.04
C ILE A 483 -53.89 46.68 23.92
N GLU A 484 -53.42 47.48 22.96
CA GLU A 484 -53.91 48.84 22.69
C GLU A 484 -55.43 48.86 22.44
N LEU A 485 -55.93 48.00 21.56
CA LEU A 485 -57.38 47.84 21.29
C LEU A 485 -58.19 47.46 22.55
N LYS A 486 -57.63 46.63 23.45
CA LYS A 486 -58.29 46.28 24.72
C LYS A 486 -58.31 47.44 25.72
N GLU A 487 -57.36 48.36 25.63
CA GLU A 487 -57.34 49.58 26.45
C GLU A 487 -58.31 50.62 25.90
N GLU A 488 -58.39 50.77 24.57
CA GLU A 488 -59.41 51.59 23.89
C GLU A 488 -60.83 51.06 24.15
N GLU A 489 -61.07 49.75 24.04
CA GLU A 489 -62.36 49.11 24.35
C GLU A 489 -62.79 49.41 25.80
N LYS A 490 -61.88 49.26 26.78
CA LYS A 490 -62.14 49.63 28.18
C LYS A 490 -62.43 51.12 28.34
N ALA A 491 -61.71 51.98 27.64
CA ALA A 491 -61.93 53.43 27.68
C ALA A 491 -63.29 53.81 27.07
N PHE A 492 -63.71 53.14 25.99
CA PHE A 492 -65.03 53.30 25.38
C PHE A 492 -66.15 52.84 26.32
N ILE A 493 -66.05 51.63 26.89
CA ILE A 493 -67.00 51.11 27.88
C ILE A 493 -67.10 52.03 29.11
N ASN A 494 -66.00 52.65 29.54
CA ASN A 494 -66.03 53.63 30.63
C ASN A 494 -66.74 54.93 30.23
N LYS A 495 -66.53 55.45 29.01
CA LYS A 495 -67.27 56.62 28.49
C LYS A 495 -68.77 56.32 28.36
N GLU A 496 -69.12 55.18 27.80
CA GLU A 496 -70.50 54.69 27.69
C GLU A 496 -71.17 54.61 29.08
N LYS A 497 -70.51 54.03 30.08
CA LYS A 497 -71.01 53.98 31.47
C LYS A 497 -71.18 55.36 32.11
N MET A 498 -70.36 56.36 31.75
CA MET A 498 -70.57 57.73 32.23
C MET A 498 -71.76 58.38 31.54
N LEU A 499 -71.89 58.24 30.21
CA LEU A 499 -73.03 58.75 29.45
C LEU A 499 -74.35 58.12 29.91
N ILE A 500 -74.40 56.82 30.20
CA ILE A 500 -75.58 56.15 30.77
C ILE A 500 -75.95 56.74 32.15
N LYS A 501 -74.96 57.07 32.99
CA LYS A 501 -75.19 57.73 34.30
C LYS A 501 -75.62 59.19 34.15
N GLU A 502 -75.26 59.87 33.08
CA GLU A 502 -75.74 61.22 32.78
C GLU A 502 -77.17 61.17 32.25
N LEU A 503 -77.47 60.28 31.30
CA LEU A 503 -78.81 60.01 30.81
C LEU A 503 -79.77 59.63 31.96
N SER A 504 -79.36 58.74 32.88
CA SER A 504 -80.23 58.37 34.02
C SER A 504 -80.51 59.55 34.95
N LYS A 505 -79.57 60.50 35.12
CA LYS A 505 -79.83 61.75 35.86
C LYS A 505 -80.81 62.65 35.12
N TYR A 506 -80.66 62.81 33.81
CA TYR A 506 -81.59 63.58 32.99
C TYR A 506 -82.99 62.96 32.97
N GLU A 507 -83.07 61.62 32.96
CA GLU A 507 -84.33 60.88 33.04
C GLU A 507 -84.99 61.02 34.42
N GLU A 508 -84.23 60.95 35.52
CA GLU A 508 -84.72 61.31 36.86
C GLU A 508 -85.22 62.75 36.95
N ILE A 509 -84.51 63.71 36.36
CA ILE A 509 -84.92 65.13 36.31
C ILE A 509 -86.22 65.25 35.50
N PHE A 510 -86.30 64.61 34.33
CA PHE A 510 -87.49 64.63 33.49
C PHE A 510 -88.70 64.02 34.20
N VAL A 511 -88.55 62.90 34.90
CA VAL A 511 -89.63 62.29 35.71
C VAL A 511 -90.09 63.24 36.82
N LYS A 512 -89.16 63.90 37.52
CA LYS A 512 -89.49 64.91 38.55
C LYS A 512 -90.22 66.12 37.96
N GLU A 513 -89.74 66.65 36.83
CA GLU A 513 -90.36 67.78 36.11
C GLU A 513 -91.77 67.42 35.61
N THR A 514 -91.96 66.19 35.10
CA THR A 514 -93.26 65.68 34.64
C THR A 514 -94.24 65.57 35.80
N GLN A 515 -93.79 65.07 36.96
CA GLN A 515 -94.59 64.97 38.18
C GLN A 515 -94.99 66.37 38.70
N ILE A 516 -94.04 67.32 38.77
CA ILE A 516 -94.31 68.72 39.18
C ILE A 516 -95.30 69.40 38.23
N ASN A 517 -95.18 69.19 36.92
CA ASN A 517 -96.13 69.75 35.95
C ASN A 517 -97.52 69.13 36.07
N LYS A 518 -97.62 67.84 36.42
CA LYS A 518 -98.90 67.18 36.69
C LYS A 518 -99.55 67.74 37.95
N GLU A 519 -98.80 67.87 39.05
CA GLU A 519 -99.27 68.48 40.30
C GLU A 519 -99.76 69.93 40.06
N LYS A 520 -99.02 70.73 39.29
CA LYS A 520 -99.44 72.09 38.90
C LYS A 520 -100.66 72.11 37.99
N GLN A 521 -100.84 71.13 37.10
CA GLN A 521 -102.07 71.03 36.31
C GLN A 521 -103.28 70.68 37.18
N GLU A 522 -103.11 69.80 38.17
CA GLU A 522 -104.15 69.44 39.14
C GLU A 522 -104.52 70.64 40.04
N GLU A 523 -103.54 71.40 40.55
CA GLU A 523 -103.77 72.70 41.24
C GLU A 523 -104.50 73.72 40.35
N LEU A 524 -104.14 73.82 39.05
CA LEU A 524 -104.78 74.78 38.14
C LEU A 524 -106.26 74.45 37.90
N VAL A 525 -106.60 73.16 37.84
CA VAL A 525 -107.98 72.67 37.72
C VAL A 525 -108.80 72.98 38.97
N GLU A 526 -108.20 72.94 40.16
CA GLU A 526 -108.88 73.24 41.43
C GLU A 526 -109.03 74.76 41.69
N CYS A 527 -108.10 75.59 41.19
CA CYS A 527 -108.18 77.05 41.28
C CYS A 527 -109.16 77.70 40.27
N LEU A 528 -109.44 77.03 39.14
CA LEU A 528 -110.28 77.54 38.05
C LEU A 528 -111.71 77.97 38.48
N PRO A 529 -112.44 77.17 39.29
CA PRO A 529 -113.75 77.57 39.82
C PRO A 529 -113.69 78.77 40.77
N GLN A 530 -112.61 78.89 41.56
CA GLN A 530 -112.45 79.97 42.54
C GLN A 530 -112.24 81.33 41.86
N LEU A 531 -111.46 81.36 40.79
CA LEU A 531 -111.30 82.55 39.93
C LEU A 531 -112.62 82.99 39.29
N GLN A 532 -113.44 82.04 38.81
CA GLN A 532 -114.72 82.35 38.18
C GLN A 532 -115.75 82.94 39.18
N VAL A 533 -115.73 82.49 40.44
CA VAL A 533 -116.51 83.09 41.53
C VAL A 533 -115.99 84.49 41.88
N ALA A 534 -114.67 84.64 42.04
CA ALA A 534 -114.04 85.92 42.36
C ALA A 534 -114.28 87.00 41.28
N GLU A 535 -114.30 86.63 39.99
CA GLU A 535 -114.56 87.58 38.91
C GLU A 535 -116.01 88.11 38.90
N GLN A 536 -116.99 87.24 39.21
CA GLN A 536 -118.38 87.68 39.38
C GLN A 536 -118.55 88.56 40.62
N GLU A 537 -117.87 88.23 41.72
CA GLU A 537 -117.88 89.03 42.95
C GLU A 537 -117.23 90.41 42.73
N TYR A 538 -116.12 90.47 41.97
CA TYR A 538 -115.46 91.73 41.59
C TYR A 538 -116.36 92.61 40.72
N LYS A 539 -117.06 92.04 39.73
CA LYS A 539 -118.03 92.77 38.89
C LYS A 539 -119.21 93.34 39.72
N ALA A 540 -119.64 92.64 40.77
CA ALA A 540 -120.65 93.14 41.70
C ALA A 540 -120.10 94.24 42.64
N LYS A 541 -118.91 94.03 43.22
CA LYS A 541 -118.25 95.01 44.12
C LYS A 541 -117.87 96.30 43.40
N LYS A 542 -117.44 96.25 42.14
CA LYS A 542 -117.10 97.44 41.34
C LYS A 542 -118.28 98.41 41.14
N ARG A 543 -119.52 97.92 41.07
CA ARG A 543 -120.72 98.79 41.00
C ARG A 543 -120.97 99.51 42.33
N LYS A 544 -120.88 98.80 43.46
CA LYS A 544 -121.04 99.38 44.80
C LYS A 544 -119.91 100.35 45.18
N LEU A 545 -118.68 100.10 44.72
CA LEU A 545 -117.53 100.97 44.97
C LEU A 545 -117.73 102.37 44.36
N GLN A 546 -118.39 102.46 43.20
CA GLN A 546 -118.64 103.71 42.50
C GLN A 546 -119.72 104.58 43.17
N GLU A 547 -120.61 103.97 43.98
CA GLU A 547 -121.56 104.67 44.85
C GLU A 547 -120.89 105.13 46.17
N LEU A 548 -120.07 104.27 46.77
CA LEU A 548 -119.33 104.57 48.02
C LEU A 548 -118.22 105.63 47.84
N SER A 549 -117.63 105.75 46.65
CA SER A 549 -116.59 106.74 46.38
C SER A 549 -117.07 108.20 46.53
N ASN A 550 -118.38 108.44 46.42
CA ASN A 550 -118.97 109.77 46.62
C ASN A 550 -119.25 110.11 48.10
N THR A 551 -119.25 109.10 48.99
CA THR A 551 -119.44 109.26 50.43
C THR A 551 -118.11 109.33 51.18
N ILE A 552 -117.08 108.59 50.75
CA ILE A 552 -115.78 108.53 51.43
C ILE A 552 -114.99 109.85 51.36
N THR A 553 -115.22 110.69 50.34
CA THR A 553 -114.65 112.05 50.28
C THR A 553 -115.14 112.98 51.41
N ALA A 554 -116.22 112.62 52.12
CA ALA A 554 -116.74 113.40 53.25
C ALA A 554 -116.23 112.93 54.63
N GLN A 555 -115.63 111.74 54.75
CA GLN A 555 -115.19 111.18 56.05
C GLN A 555 -113.68 111.22 56.29
N ARG A 556 -112.87 111.56 55.27
CA ARG A 556 -111.40 111.53 55.34
C ARG A 556 -110.76 112.71 56.09
N GLN A 557 -111.52 113.49 56.86
CA GLN A 557 -111.02 114.60 57.68
C GLN A 557 -110.87 114.23 59.18
N GLU A 558 -111.18 112.98 59.57
CA GLU A 558 -111.32 112.59 60.98
C GLU A 558 -110.28 111.55 61.47
N GLU A 559 -109.46 110.98 60.58
CA GLU A 559 -108.59 109.81 60.89
C GLU A 559 -107.15 110.17 61.35
N ASP A 560 -106.67 111.39 61.13
CA ASP A 560 -105.26 111.80 61.28
C ASP A 560 -104.71 111.89 62.74
N LEU A 561 -105.43 111.37 63.74
CA LEU A 561 -105.13 111.62 65.17
C LEU A 561 -104.64 110.43 66.02
N LEU A 562 -104.69 109.17 65.57
CA LEU A 562 -104.61 108.02 66.51
C LEU A 562 -103.28 107.24 66.60
N ASN A 563 -102.44 107.17 65.55
CA ASN A 563 -101.51 106.03 65.41
C ASN A 563 -100.13 106.13 66.12
N ASN A 564 -99.99 106.98 67.15
CA ASN A 564 -98.70 107.35 67.77
C ASN A 564 -98.22 106.45 68.96
N HIS A 565 -98.66 105.19 69.10
CA HIS A 565 -98.56 104.49 70.41
C HIS A 565 -97.74 103.18 70.52
N ILE A 566 -97.21 102.57 69.45
CA ILE A 566 -96.70 101.17 69.52
C ILE A 566 -95.15 101.09 69.49
N PHE A 567 -94.47 101.67 70.49
CA PHE A 567 -92.99 101.74 70.57
C PHE A 567 -92.33 100.87 71.68
N TYR A 568 -93.09 100.16 72.53
CA TYR A 568 -92.56 99.69 73.84
C TYR A 568 -92.12 98.21 73.96
N GLN A 569 -92.13 97.40 72.88
CA GLN A 569 -92.18 95.92 73.03
C GLN A 569 -90.86 95.13 72.85
N GLU A 570 -89.68 95.75 72.82
CA GLU A 570 -88.45 95.07 72.35
C GLU A 570 -87.61 94.32 73.42
N SER A 571 -87.77 94.59 74.72
CA SER A 571 -86.69 94.40 75.72
C SER A 571 -86.39 92.96 76.23
N LYS A 572 -87.13 91.90 75.83
CA LYS A 572 -87.14 90.62 76.61
C LYS A 572 -86.25 89.46 76.10
N LYS A 573 -85.66 89.50 74.90
CA LYS A 573 -85.07 88.29 74.25
C LYS A 573 -83.62 87.94 74.59
N THR A 574 -82.85 88.81 75.24
CA THR A 574 -81.37 88.72 75.25
C THR A 574 -80.77 87.74 76.29
N LYS A 575 -81.57 86.93 76.99
CA LYS A 575 -81.11 86.17 78.18
C LYS A 575 -80.69 84.71 77.90
N ASP A 576 -81.19 84.09 76.83
CA ASP A 576 -81.08 82.63 76.64
C ASP A 576 -79.80 82.17 75.90
N HIS A 577 -78.96 83.10 75.42
CA HIS A 577 -77.79 82.78 74.58
C HIS A 577 -76.52 82.34 75.35
N PHE A 578 -76.51 82.34 76.68
CA PHE A 578 -75.27 82.11 77.45
C PHE A 578 -74.95 80.63 77.73
N GLU A 579 -75.96 79.75 77.76
CA GLU A 579 -75.77 78.36 78.21
C GLU A 579 -75.18 77.44 77.13
N THR A 580 -75.38 77.76 75.84
CA THR A 580 -74.86 76.99 74.70
C THR A 580 -73.34 77.03 74.57
N LEU A 581 -72.67 78.08 75.07
CA LEU A 581 -71.23 78.26 74.89
C LEU A 581 -70.40 77.26 75.72
N LYS A 582 -70.90 76.88 76.90
CA LYS A 582 -70.21 76.05 77.90
C LYS A 582 -70.02 74.58 77.49
N ASN A 583 -70.83 74.07 76.57
CA ASN A 583 -70.79 72.68 76.12
C ASN A 583 -69.78 72.42 74.98
N VAL A 584 -69.28 73.46 74.32
CA VAL A 584 -68.33 73.33 73.20
C VAL A 584 -66.89 73.13 73.70
N GLU A 585 -66.54 73.72 74.85
CA GLU A 585 -65.18 73.75 75.39
C GLU A 585 -64.67 72.36 75.82
N ASN A 586 -65.53 71.51 76.41
CA ASN A 586 -65.20 70.13 76.77
C ASN A 586 -64.93 69.21 75.56
N GLY A 587 -65.39 69.58 74.35
CA GLY A 587 -65.21 68.77 73.15
C GLY A 587 -63.79 68.83 72.56
N PHE A 588 -63.06 69.93 72.79
CA PHE A 588 -61.70 70.10 72.26
C PHE A 588 -60.67 69.23 73.00
N TYR A 589 -60.73 69.20 74.34
CA TYR A 589 -59.75 68.52 75.19
C TYR A 589 -59.56 67.02 74.89
N ILE A 590 -60.62 66.32 74.49
CA ILE A 590 -60.59 64.88 74.17
C ILE A 590 -59.99 64.59 72.78
N ASN A 591 -60.08 65.55 71.85
CA ASN A 591 -59.49 65.39 70.51
C ASN A 591 -57.99 65.63 70.50
N ASP A 592 -57.47 66.57 71.30
CA ASP A 592 -56.04 66.85 71.38
C ASP A 592 -55.25 65.63 71.91
N GLN A 593 -55.76 64.93 72.95
CA GLN A 593 -55.13 63.70 73.45
C GLN A 593 -55.05 62.56 72.41
N LYS A 594 -55.94 62.54 71.41
CA LYS A 594 -55.88 61.55 70.31
C LYS A 594 -54.84 61.93 69.25
N ALA A 595 -54.59 63.22 69.05
CA ALA A 595 -53.58 63.69 68.10
C ALA A 595 -52.15 63.33 68.56
N ASP A 596 -51.85 63.47 69.85
CA ASP A 596 -50.54 63.16 70.42
C ASP A 596 -50.17 61.67 70.30
N LEU A 597 -51.14 60.77 70.49
CA LEU A 597 -50.96 59.33 70.30
C LEU A 597 -50.59 58.96 68.84
N LEU A 598 -51.21 59.61 67.86
CA LEU A 598 -50.92 59.40 66.43
C LEU A 598 -49.56 59.99 65.99
N LEU A 599 -49.11 61.07 66.65
CA LEU A 599 -47.78 61.64 66.44
C LEU A 599 -46.67 60.72 66.97
N LEU A 600 -46.87 60.09 68.13
CA LEU A 600 -45.92 59.16 68.73
C LEU A 600 -45.70 57.90 67.87
N GLU A 601 -46.78 57.33 67.34
CA GLU A 601 -46.71 56.12 66.52
C GLU A 601 -46.05 56.41 65.14
N ASN A 602 -46.32 57.58 64.55
CA ASN A 602 -45.62 58.06 63.36
C ASN A 602 -44.11 58.23 63.57
N LYS A 603 -43.67 58.60 64.77
CA LYS A 603 -42.23 58.74 65.09
C LYS A 603 -41.53 57.37 65.05
N LYS A 604 -42.11 56.35 65.69
CA LYS A 604 -41.57 54.97 65.65
C LYS A 604 -41.48 54.41 64.24
N LEU A 605 -42.52 54.63 63.42
CA LEU A 605 -42.53 54.19 62.02
C LEU A 605 -41.40 54.84 61.20
N LYS A 606 -41.12 56.14 61.41
CA LYS A 606 -40.02 56.84 60.74
C LYS A 606 -38.64 56.30 61.14
N GLU A 607 -38.44 55.97 62.42
CA GLU A 607 -37.19 55.35 62.92
C GLU A 607 -36.98 53.94 62.33
N TYR A 608 -38.05 53.14 62.22
CA TYR A 608 -37.98 51.80 61.61
C TYR A 608 -37.70 51.84 60.10
N ILE A 609 -38.29 52.81 59.37
CA ILE A 609 -37.98 53.06 57.95
C ILE A 609 -36.52 53.49 57.76
N LEU A 610 -35.96 54.28 58.68
CA LEU A 610 -34.55 54.69 58.64
C LEU A 610 -33.61 53.49 58.84
N TYR A 611 -33.93 52.60 59.77
CA TYR A 611 -33.20 51.35 60.01
C TYR A 611 -33.18 50.45 58.76
N LEU A 612 -34.35 50.24 58.12
CA LEU A 612 -34.46 49.43 56.90
C LEU A 612 -33.67 50.03 55.73
N LYS A 613 -33.72 51.36 55.53
CA LYS A 613 -32.93 52.05 54.49
C LYS A 613 -31.42 51.85 54.68
N ASN A 614 -30.93 51.91 55.92
CA ASN A 614 -29.50 51.77 56.21
C ASN A 614 -29.00 50.32 55.97
N ASN A 615 -29.86 49.32 56.18
CA ASN A 615 -29.56 47.93 55.83
C ASN A 615 -29.55 47.69 54.30
N ILE A 616 -30.52 48.24 53.57
CA ILE A 616 -30.55 48.17 52.09
C ILE A 616 -29.27 48.79 51.50
N GLU A 617 -28.82 49.92 52.05
CA GLU A 617 -27.58 50.60 51.63
C GLU A 617 -26.33 49.72 51.82
N LYS A 618 -26.25 48.96 52.92
CA LYS A 618 -25.15 48.01 53.15
C LYS A 618 -25.16 46.86 52.14
N TYR A 619 -26.33 46.30 51.83
CA TYR A 619 -26.43 45.23 50.84
C TYR A 619 -26.05 45.71 49.43
N ARG A 620 -26.44 46.94 49.03
CA ARG A 620 -26.03 47.54 47.76
C ARG A 620 -24.51 47.65 47.63
N LYS A 621 -23.83 48.18 48.65
CA LYS A 621 -22.35 48.31 48.64
C LYS A 621 -21.64 46.96 48.63
N GLY A 622 -22.20 45.94 49.29
CA GLY A 622 -21.69 44.57 49.20
C GLY A 622 -21.85 43.95 47.80
N GLN A 623 -22.95 44.25 47.12
CA GLN A 623 -23.22 43.79 45.76
C GLN A 623 -22.30 44.47 44.73
N GLU A 624 -22.04 45.77 44.88
CA GLU A 624 -21.07 46.51 44.04
C GLU A 624 -19.65 45.94 44.20
N ALA A 625 -19.21 45.66 45.44
CA ALA A 625 -17.90 45.05 45.69
C ALA A 625 -17.75 43.65 45.05
N LEU A 626 -18.82 42.83 45.06
CA LEU A 626 -18.86 41.54 44.35
C LEU A 626 -18.85 41.70 42.83
N MET A 627 -19.48 42.76 42.29
CA MET A 627 -19.46 43.03 40.86
C MET A 627 -18.07 43.46 40.37
N HIS A 628 -17.36 44.27 41.17
CA HIS A 628 -15.99 44.68 40.86
C HIS A 628 -15.00 43.51 40.90
N THR A 629 -15.04 42.66 41.94
CA THR A 629 -14.17 41.47 41.99
C THR A 629 -14.45 40.47 40.88
N SER A 630 -15.72 40.26 40.51
CA SER A 630 -16.11 39.41 39.38
C SER A 630 -15.61 39.95 38.02
N ASN A 631 -15.65 41.27 37.82
CA ASN A 631 -15.10 41.92 36.61
C ASN A 631 -13.57 41.84 36.55
N ASP A 632 -12.87 42.02 37.67
CA ASP A 632 -11.40 41.91 37.69
C ASP A 632 -10.92 40.47 37.49
N LEU A 633 -11.62 39.47 38.05
CA LEU A 633 -11.40 38.04 37.74
C LEU A 633 -11.63 37.74 36.25
N SER A 634 -12.69 38.30 35.64
CA SER A 634 -12.94 38.14 34.21
C SER A 634 -11.84 38.77 33.34
N ARG A 635 -11.32 39.95 33.74
CA ARG A 635 -10.18 40.59 33.06
C ARG A 635 -8.88 39.81 33.21
N GLN A 636 -8.62 39.23 34.38
CA GLN A 636 -7.47 38.33 34.58
C GLN A 636 -7.58 37.06 33.73
N LEU A 637 -8.78 36.48 33.59
CA LEU A 637 -9.01 35.31 32.73
C LEU A 637 -8.72 35.62 31.25
N ILE A 638 -9.20 36.77 30.75
CA ILE A 638 -8.95 37.23 29.37
C ILE A 638 -7.46 37.51 29.14
N ALA A 639 -6.76 38.10 30.13
CA ALA A 639 -5.32 38.34 30.05
C ALA A 639 -4.51 37.02 30.03
N GLN A 640 -4.92 36.01 30.80
CA GLN A 640 -4.32 34.67 30.74
C GLN A 640 -4.62 33.96 29.41
N GLU A 641 -5.84 34.07 28.87
CA GLU A 641 -6.19 33.50 27.57
C GLU A 641 -5.33 34.11 26.44
N ALA A 642 -5.06 35.42 26.49
CA ALA A 642 -4.14 36.09 25.57
C ALA A 642 -2.70 35.56 25.70
N GLN A 643 -2.16 35.49 26.93
CA GLN A 643 -0.83 34.94 27.18
C GLN A 643 -0.67 33.48 26.70
N TYR A 644 -1.69 32.64 26.87
CA TYR A 644 -1.68 31.27 26.36
C TYR A 644 -1.73 31.20 24.83
N LYS A 645 -2.41 32.14 24.15
CA LYS A 645 -2.40 32.24 22.68
C LYS A 645 -1.03 32.68 22.16
N ASP A 646 -0.37 33.62 22.83
CA ASP A 646 0.96 34.08 22.45
C ASP A 646 2.01 32.97 22.66
N LEU A 647 2.01 32.29 23.82
CA LEU A 647 2.84 31.11 24.08
C LEU A 647 2.59 29.97 23.08
N TRP A 648 1.35 29.78 22.65
CA TRP A 648 1.01 28.78 21.63
C TRP A 648 1.57 29.16 20.25
N ALA A 649 1.52 30.44 19.88
CA ALA A 649 2.14 30.95 18.65
C ALA A 649 3.68 30.80 18.68
N GLU A 650 4.32 31.13 19.81
CA GLU A 650 5.77 30.91 20.02
C GLU A 650 6.16 29.44 19.93
N PHE A 651 5.35 28.54 20.50
CA PHE A 651 5.56 27.10 20.37
C PHE A 651 5.44 26.64 18.90
N GLN A 652 4.44 27.14 18.17
CA GLN A 652 4.26 26.83 16.74
C GLN A 652 5.43 27.34 15.88
N THR A 653 5.98 28.54 16.12
CA THR A 653 7.18 29.01 15.42
C THR A 653 8.42 28.19 15.80
N THR A 654 8.57 27.79 17.06
CA THR A 654 9.69 26.94 17.51
C THR A 654 9.65 25.57 16.84
N VAL A 655 8.47 24.92 16.78
CA VAL A 655 8.27 23.65 16.07
C VAL A 655 8.57 23.81 14.57
N LYS A 656 8.15 24.92 13.95
CA LYS A 656 8.44 25.18 12.54
C LYS A 656 9.94 25.30 12.28
N ILE A 657 10.68 26.08 13.08
CA ILE A 657 12.15 26.22 12.97
C ILE A 657 12.84 24.85 13.12
N LEU A 658 12.35 23.99 14.03
CA LEU A 658 12.86 22.62 14.20
C LEU A 658 12.63 21.73 12.97
N VAL A 659 11.48 21.88 12.29
CA VAL A 659 11.19 21.16 11.04
C VAL A 659 12.05 21.69 9.90
N ASP A 660 12.12 23.02 9.72
CA ASP A 660 12.90 23.66 8.65
C ASP A 660 14.41 23.29 8.77
N ASN A 661 14.99 23.33 9.99
CA ASN A 661 16.36 22.87 10.25
C ASN A 661 16.55 21.36 10.02
N GLY A 662 15.51 20.56 10.26
CA GLY A 662 15.50 19.12 10.00
C GLY A 662 15.54 18.80 8.51
N GLU A 663 14.80 19.56 7.69
CA GLU A 663 14.84 19.47 6.23
C GLU A 663 16.20 19.91 5.66
N GLU A 664 16.80 20.97 6.19
CA GLU A 664 18.17 21.40 5.82
C GLU A 664 19.20 20.31 6.15
N THR A 665 19.15 19.73 7.35
CA THR A 665 20.04 18.63 7.77
C THR A 665 19.89 17.39 6.87
N LEU A 666 18.66 17.06 6.46
CA LEU A 666 18.39 15.98 5.51
C LEU A 666 18.90 16.30 4.09
N HIS A 667 18.84 17.56 3.67
CA HIS A 667 19.40 18.01 2.40
C HIS A 667 20.93 17.88 2.38
N ASP A 668 21.60 18.24 3.48
CA ASP A 668 23.05 18.07 3.64
C ASP A 668 23.48 16.59 3.71
N MET A 669 22.73 15.75 4.42
CA MET A 669 22.96 14.29 4.41
C MET A 669 22.84 13.71 3.00
N LYS A 670 21.87 14.19 2.20
CA LYS A 670 21.71 13.80 0.80
C LYS A 670 22.90 14.26 -0.05
N ASN A 671 23.29 15.53 0.05
CA ASN A 671 24.45 16.08 -0.65
C ASN A 671 25.76 15.35 -0.29
N LEU A 672 25.92 14.90 0.95
CA LEU A 672 27.05 14.07 1.38
C LEU A 672 26.98 12.66 0.79
N THR A 673 25.79 12.06 0.75
CA THR A 673 25.56 10.74 0.14
C THR A 673 25.88 10.75 -1.35
N ASP A 674 25.42 11.76 -2.09
CA ASP A 674 25.69 11.92 -3.52
C ASP A 674 27.20 12.11 -3.79
N LYS A 675 27.90 12.90 -2.96
CA LYS A 675 29.37 13.04 -3.01
C LYS A 675 30.12 11.74 -2.71
N LEU A 676 29.62 10.91 -1.78
CA LEU A 676 30.20 9.60 -1.49
C LEU A 676 29.98 8.62 -2.65
N CYS A 677 28.80 8.61 -3.26
CA CYS A 677 28.55 7.84 -4.48
C CYS A 677 29.49 8.26 -5.63
N GLU A 678 29.66 9.57 -5.86
CA GLU A 678 30.57 10.07 -6.91
C GLU A 678 32.04 9.70 -6.62
N ARG A 679 32.46 9.75 -5.33
CA ARG A 679 33.78 9.27 -4.89
C ARG A 679 33.93 7.78 -5.17
N ASP A 680 32.92 6.97 -4.87
CA ASP A 680 32.98 5.53 -5.05
C ASP A 680 32.99 5.13 -6.52
N GLU A 681 32.26 5.83 -7.40
CA GLU A 681 32.41 5.68 -8.85
C GLU A 681 33.80 6.09 -9.35
N LYS A 682 34.41 7.15 -8.80
CA LYS A 682 35.78 7.57 -9.13
C LYS A 682 36.79 6.52 -8.66
N MET A 683 36.62 5.98 -7.46
CA MET A 683 37.42 4.90 -6.90
C MET A 683 37.26 3.58 -7.68
N GLN A 684 36.05 3.28 -8.17
CA GLN A 684 35.80 2.15 -9.06
C GLN A 684 36.53 2.34 -10.40
N ARG A 685 36.47 3.54 -10.99
CA ARG A 685 37.23 3.89 -12.21
C ARG A 685 38.74 3.76 -12.00
N VAL A 686 39.28 4.21 -10.87
CA VAL A 686 40.70 4.05 -10.51
C VAL A 686 41.06 2.58 -10.31
N SER A 687 40.22 1.78 -9.64
CA SER A 687 40.42 0.34 -9.48
C SER A 687 40.42 -0.39 -10.83
N THR A 688 39.49 -0.06 -11.73
CA THR A 688 39.46 -0.62 -13.10
C THR A 688 40.69 -0.22 -13.90
N TRP A 689 41.18 1.02 -13.75
CA TRP A 689 42.41 1.48 -14.39
C TRP A 689 43.65 0.77 -13.84
N LEU A 690 43.80 0.67 -12.52
CA LEU A 690 44.88 -0.08 -11.86
C LEU A 690 44.84 -1.57 -12.22
N GLN A 691 43.66 -2.16 -12.33
CA GLN A 691 43.49 -3.54 -12.76
C GLN A 691 43.96 -3.72 -14.22
N GLY A 692 43.57 -2.82 -15.14
CA GLY A 692 44.10 -2.79 -16.50
C GLY A 692 45.62 -2.57 -16.58
N SER A 693 46.19 -1.73 -15.71
CA SER A 693 47.64 -1.53 -15.59
C SER A 693 48.36 -2.76 -15.04
N LEU A 694 47.75 -3.49 -14.10
CA LEU A 694 48.25 -4.77 -13.60
C LEU A 694 48.11 -5.89 -14.64
N GLU A 695 47.07 -5.88 -15.47
CA GLU A 695 46.93 -6.75 -16.64
C GLU A 695 48.08 -6.48 -17.64
N GLY A 696 48.39 -5.20 -17.89
CA GLY A 696 49.54 -4.77 -18.71
C GLY A 696 50.90 -5.14 -18.13
N LEU A 697 51.08 -5.04 -16.81
CA LEU A 697 52.31 -5.53 -16.16
C LEU A 697 52.41 -7.06 -16.18
N ARG A 698 51.28 -7.79 -16.09
CA ARG A 698 51.23 -9.25 -16.28
C ARG A 698 51.51 -9.68 -17.72
N SER A 699 51.24 -8.84 -18.72
CA SER A 699 51.66 -9.11 -20.10
C SER A 699 53.15 -8.80 -20.32
N LEU A 700 53.70 -7.76 -19.68
CA LEU A 700 55.14 -7.45 -19.70
C LEU A 700 56.00 -8.51 -18.99
N VAL A 701 55.56 -9.03 -17.84
CA VAL A 701 56.28 -10.10 -17.10
C VAL A 701 56.28 -11.45 -17.85
N LYS A 702 55.54 -11.58 -18.96
CA LYS A 702 55.58 -12.75 -19.85
C LYS A 702 56.55 -12.63 -21.03
N GLN A 703 57.29 -11.51 -21.17
CA GLN A 703 58.27 -11.33 -22.25
C GLN A 703 59.54 -10.61 -21.77
N GLU A 704 60.59 -11.38 -21.44
CA GLU A 704 61.95 -10.86 -21.36
C GLU A 704 62.67 -10.98 -22.73
N SER A 705 62.93 -9.82 -23.36
CA SER A 705 64.16 -9.50 -24.13
C SER A 705 64.40 -10.16 -25.52
N PRO A 706 65.15 -9.55 -26.47
CA PRO A 706 65.53 -8.13 -26.68
C PRO A 706 65.27 -7.57 -28.12
N MET A 707 65.33 -6.22 -28.25
CA MET A 707 65.42 -5.40 -29.51
C MET A 707 64.16 -5.44 -30.43
N ASP A 708 63.78 -4.40 -31.19
CA ASP A 708 64.45 -3.14 -31.56
C ASP A 708 63.46 -1.99 -31.93
N LEU A 709 63.97 -0.74 -31.97
CA LEU A 709 63.52 0.46 -32.74
C LEU A 709 62.08 1.06 -32.69
N LEU A 710 62.05 2.38 -32.34
CA LEU A 710 61.27 3.51 -32.93
C LEU A 710 59.73 3.38 -33.12
N SER A 711 58.90 4.30 -32.59
CA SER A 711 58.76 5.66 -33.16
C SER A 711 57.74 6.56 -32.41
N LYS A 712 57.69 7.84 -32.81
CA LYS A 712 56.98 8.99 -32.20
C LYS A 712 55.44 8.85 -32.16
N GLN A 713 54.79 9.47 -31.16
CA GLN A 713 53.90 10.64 -31.39
C GLN A 713 53.45 11.36 -30.10
N GLN A 714 53.37 12.69 -30.15
CA GLN A 714 52.80 13.56 -29.11
C GLN A 714 51.30 13.77 -29.37
N VAL A 715 50.43 13.56 -28.37
CA VAL A 715 49.05 14.09 -28.32
C VAL A 715 48.71 14.35 -26.84
N HIS A 716 48.80 15.59 -26.34
CA HIS A 716 47.77 16.65 -26.30
C HIS A 716 46.84 16.57 -25.07
N PHE A 717 47.05 17.49 -24.11
CA PHE A 717 46.09 17.82 -23.03
C PHE A 717 44.87 18.58 -23.59
N PRO A 718 43.65 18.34 -23.09
CA PRO A 718 42.58 19.32 -23.14
C PRO A 718 42.36 19.93 -21.73
N VAL A 719 42.68 21.22 -21.60
CA VAL A 719 42.20 22.05 -20.49
C VAL A 719 40.69 22.23 -20.65
N VAL A 720 39.92 21.94 -19.60
CA VAL A 720 38.50 22.32 -19.50
C VAL A 720 38.35 23.48 -18.52
N LYS A 721 37.54 24.46 -18.92
CA LYS A 721 37.38 25.77 -18.29
C LYS A 721 36.73 25.67 -16.90
N CYS A 722 37.30 26.35 -15.91
CA CYS A 722 36.50 26.88 -14.81
C CYS A 722 35.85 28.18 -15.26
N THR A 723 34.52 28.22 -15.22
CA THR A 723 33.73 29.46 -15.29
C THR A 723 32.84 29.52 -14.06
N GLU A 724 33.21 30.35 -13.09
CA GLU A 724 32.29 30.77 -12.04
C GLU A 724 32.15 32.30 -12.10
N LYS A 725 30.89 32.73 -12.17
CA LYS A 725 30.48 34.14 -12.07
C LYS A 725 29.31 34.20 -11.09
N ASN A 726 29.41 35.15 -10.17
CA ASN A 726 28.48 35.45 -9.09
C ASN A 726 26.99 35.54 -9.49
N THR A 727 26.13 35.01 -8.61
CA THR A 727 24.83 35.58 -8.17
C THR A 727 24.60 35.00 -6.76
N LEU A 728 24.71 35.73 -5.65
CA LEU A 728 23.94 36.88 -5.15
C LEU A 728 22.47 36.55 -4.77
N THR A 729 22.20 36.65 -3.45
CA THR A 729 20.90 36.83 -2.77
C THR A 729 19.77 35.83 -3.03
N LYS A 730 19.33 35.13 -1.96
CA LYS A 730 18.42 35.77 -1.00
C LYS A 730 18.67 35.27 0.42
#